data_AF-G0UY45-F1
#
_entry.id   AF-G0UY45-F1
#
_cell.length_a   1.000
_cell.length_b   1.000
_cell.length_c   1.000
_cell.angle_alpha   90.00
_cell.angle_beta   90.00
_cell.angle_gamma   90.00
#
_symmetry.space_group_name_H-M   'P 1'
#
loop_
_entity.id
_entity.type
_entity.pdbx_description
1 polymer ?
#
loop_
_entity_poly.entity_id
_entity_poly.type
_entity_poly.pdbx_seq_one_letter_code
_entity_poly.pdbx_strand_id
1 'polypeptide(L)'
;MPASADDKLNEILRKLDYMHEDIKKFGGIPLPLIDEHASPDSSIPIGRNARFSMARATTDKDTGGPTINLVTSAEGCPSAPQAPCPGSSATPTRAGAASKRVVLSVEGSSEALDASSRRRISQAEKQKLKDFVKPLLLQQGMGDVHELTNAPCAWLLSIALTCSYVASENITIEDILRQNRLAMHYVSFPSVTLAELYDISNEFIEHHPKMVEKKVRCEVVTFDTETMDEQSDGMNADDRFFIRSLSQFRKELTQNSDNPMYIVNFDPYLIEQHEIRMRINDIENPDTEGQPDLIKPRWSAKNQGTFALVTDFRPALHSVSLGVPLLLEDGRIIIEEHTVPLQTLYNALCVKDGYCNRSRGFLRVFRSEQHIEKIPSIFPLGMLDGTHSGGLSMTAIDTSIAPHIVGLALLHHLVTQTLLSEKAPNVKSGAATLRGIPVTELCQVLNLDIATIVGCSNKASVSMAFSWYRVFLDKLNLTENVALGVVLINRRGGADDGPVNVQDDVFMSHIDLAIRTKSVMLIGFNVNIALNVVVDPRPEPCHFAIVIGLDIEQGIVRLADVSVKKYRKTWNVPLPRLYNAVIGYGYLVAASSPETIAMLNAKQYEKSILGDARYSLPPTMRLHRFEYPKKNYVVTILAEAFDTLGFDANVETVANLSGFHISFMLSAHLPLESAATVARNYSHNHLGDQASILTTHMDKDTKNSTPQTLIDQICLAVESPKERCLIVNFDTAVIQANKGVWNGGSGGPYAIVLSYDKDTSLVTLSDANQEAFLRTWVCPLNLLFDAISAVDSISLRARGTLLLTTEMQNDNYVGTYGYDMTHSLVHHPFKPSVWPALHCLALVASEMCGSDAVATSNCSGLYSSEDFLYTKTAFSVPKEILASRLDSREIVDFANSAFGRLHIPLEASTADSSESKNFLETCRDKSDGGKNVTVTLLGYDTFPIHGVHGFSVGVVNRVRGEKSGSTVQVVDGNGCTLGSVWERPADELEKAVTAVVRITRKTVN
;
A
#
# COMPACT_ATOMS: atom_id res chain seq x y z
N MET A 1 -15.18 19.56 -41.12
CA MET A 1 -15.35 20.93 -40.61
C MET A 1 -15.55 20.83 -39.11
N PRO A 2 -14.56 21.22 -38.27
CA PRO A 2 -14.70 21.16 -36.82
C PRO A 2 -15.64 22.28 -36.35
N ALA A 3 -16.63 21.93 -35.52
CA ALA A 3 -17.56 22.88 -34.91
C ALA A 3 -16.79 23.94 -34.11
N SER A 4 -17.23 25.20 -34.22
CA SER A 4 -16.57 26.33 -33.57
C SER A 4 -16.69 26.21 -32.04
N ALA A 5 -15.79 26.87 -31.31
CA ALA A 5 -15.83 26.88 -29.84
C ALA A 5 -17.17 27.43 -29.30
N ASP A 6 -17.82 28.30 -30.06
CA ASP A 6 -19.12 28.89 -29.73
C ASP A 6 -20.26 27.88 -29.84
N ASP A 7 -20.18 26.94 -30.80
CA ASP A 7 -21.17 25.87 -30.94
C ASP A 7 -21.12 24.91 -29.74
N LYS A 8 -19.91 24.63 -29.23
CA LYS A 8 -19.72 23.82 -28.02
C LYS A 8 -20.23 24.52 -26.77
N LEU A 9 -20.03 25.84 -26.66
CA LEU A 9 -20.51 26.62 -25.53
C LEU A 9 -22.05 26.68 -25.51
N ASN A 10 -22.67 26.87 -26.68
CA ASN A 10 -24.13 26.89 -26.82
C ASN A 10 -24.76 25.53 -26.50
N GLU A 11 -24.12 24.42 -26.87
CA GLU A 11 -24.60 23.08 -26.52
C GLU A 11 -24.51 22.79 -25.02
N ILE A 12 -23.46 23.30 -24.34
CA ILE A 12 -23.33 23.19 -22.88
C ILE A 12 -24.41 24.01 -22.17
N LEU A 13 -24.66 25.24 -22.63
CA LEU A 13 -25.72 26.09 -22.07
C LEU A 13 -27.11 25.45 -22.23
N ARG A 14 -27.38 24.87 -23.41
CA ARG A 14 -28.66 24.17 -23.66
C ARG A 14 -28.85 22.96 -22.74
N LYS A 15 -27.78 22.20 -22.45
CA LYS A 15 -27.82 21.08 -21.50
C LYS A 15 -28.09 21.54 -20.07
N LEU A 16 -27.51 22.68 -19.67
CA LEU A 16 -27.73 23.28 -18.35
C LEU A 16 -29.19 23.75 -18.16
N ASP A 17 -29.81 24.28 -19.21
CA ASP A 17 -31.22 24.67 -19.18
C ASP A 17 -32.17 23.47 -19.09
N TYR A 18 -31.87 22.37 -19.80
CA TYR A 18 -32.61 21.11 -19.66
C TYR A 18 -32.53 20.53 -18.24
N MET A 19 -31.36 20.59 -17.61
CA MET A 19 -31.18 20.14 -16.23
C MET A 19 -31.97 21.00 -15.23
N HIS A 20 -32.02 22.32 -15.42
CA HIS A 20 -32.81 23.21 -14.57
C HIS A 20 -34.32 22.96 -14.68
N GLU A 21 -34.82 22.63 -15.87
CA GLU A 21 -36.23 22.28 -16.05
C GLU A 21 -36.61 20.93 -15.42
N ASP A 22 -35.70 19.95 -15.42
CA ASP A 22 -35.93 18.68 -14.74
C ASP A 22 -35.92 18.81 -13.21
N ILE A 23 -35.06 19.68 -12.65
CA ILE A 23 -35.05 19.96 -11.21
C ILE A 23 -36.37 20.58 -10.72
N LYS A 24 -37.00 21.45 -11.52
CA LYS A 24 -38.31 22.04 -11.17
C LYS A 24 -39.43 21.02 -11.09
N LYS A 25 -39.32 19.87 -11.77
CA LYS A 25 -40.33 18.79 -11.73
C LYS A 25 -40.33 18.00 -10.43
N PHE A 26 -39.25 18.07 -9.63
CA PHE A 26 -39.13 17.35 -8.36
C PHE A 26 -39.62 18.14 -7.12
N GLY A 27 -40.01 19.41 -7.27
CA GLY A 27 -40.28 20.33 -6.14
C GLY A 27 -41.74 20.49 -5.70
N GLY A 28 -42.57 19.44 -5.74
CA GLY A 28 -44.02 19.55 -5.51
C GLY A 28 -44.61 18.63 -4.44
N ILE A 29 -44.28 18.82 -3.16
CA ILE A 29 -45.12 18.35 -2.03
C ILE A 29 -45.16 19.47 -0.96
N PRO A 30 -46.34 19.99 -0.58
CA PRO A 30 -46.46 21.02 0.45
C PRO A 30 -46.62 20.42 1.86
N LEU A 31 -45.87 20.95 2.84
CA LEU A 31 -46.09 20.71 4.27
C LEU A 31 -46.50 22.03 4.97
N PRO A 32 -47.26 21.97 6.08
CA PRO A 32 -48.13 23.05 6.54
C PRO A 32 -47.41 24.12 7.36
N LEU A 33 -47.88 25.35 7.19
CA LEU A 33 -47.50 26.54 7.96
C LEU A 33 -47.95 26.43 9.43
N ILE A 34 -47.02 26.67 10.36
CA ILE A 34 -47.33 27.03 11.75
C ILE A 34 -47.04 28.53 11.90
N ASP A 35 -48.06 29.25 12.35
CA ASP A 35 -48.09 30.70 12.57
C ASP A 35 -47.08 31.15 13.65
N GLU A 36 -46.34 32.21 13.31
CA GLU A 36 -45.59 33.04 14.24
C GLU A 36 -46.52 34.05 14.94
N HIS A 37 -46.45 34.12 16.27
CA HIS A 37 -46.61 35.40 16.95
C HIS A 37 -45.67 35.51 18.16
N ALA A 38 -44.97 36.66 18.18
CA ALA A 38 -44.21 37.30 19.27
C ALA A 38 -42.69 37.05 19.37
N SER A 39 -41.93 37.82 18.59
CA SER A 39 -40.62 38.42 18.96
C SER A 39 -40.83 39.63 19.91
N PRO A 40 -39.82 40.36 20.45
CA PRO A 40 -38.36 40.32 20.21
C PRO A 40 -37.43 40.52 21.45
N ASP A 41 -36.13 40.21 21.34
CA ASP A 41 -35.07 41.26 21.33
C ASP A 41 -33.61 40.75 21.19
N SER A 42 -32.89 41.45 20.28
CA SER A 42 -31.44 41.52 20.00
C SER A 42 -30.75 40.26 19.41
N SER A 43 -30.59 40.07 18.10
CA SER A 43 -29.97 40.85 17.00
C SER A 43 -28.44 40.90 17.01
N ILE A 44 -27.81 40.22 16.03
CA ILE A 44 -26.87 40.76 15.02
C ILE A 44 -26.89 39.80 13.81
N PRO A 45 -26.82 40.31 12.56
CA PRO A 45 -27.36 39.65 11.38
C PRO A 45 -26.31 39.03 10.46
N ILE A 46 -26.70 37.89 9.87
CA ILE A 46 -26.16 37.33 8.64
C ILE A 46 -26.88 38.00 7.47
N GLY A 47 -26.14 38.60 6.54
CA GLY A 47 -26.68 39.27 5.35
C GLY A 47 -25.93 38.85 4.08
N ARG A 48 -26.66 38.13 3.21
CA ARG A 48 -26.31 37.66 1.87
C ARG A 48 -26.32 38.78 0.81
N ASN A 49 -25.61 38.49 -0.29
CA ASN A 49 -25.72 38.97 -1.69
C ASN A 49 -24.79 40.11 -2.15
N ALA A 50 -23.85 39.79 -3.07
CA ALA A 50 -24.02 40.10 -4.50
C ALA A 50 -22.78 39.78 -5.38
N ARG A 51 -23.00 38.94 -6.39
CA ARG A 51 -22.53 38.95 -7.80
C ARG A 51 -21.08 39.30 -8.20
N PHE A 52 -20.50 38.41 -9.00
CA PHE A 52 -19.40 38.63 -9.95
C PHE A 52 -19.82 39.51 -11.15
N SER A 53 -18.93 40.40 -11.62
CA SER A 53 -18.49 40.49 -13.04
C SER A 53 -17.41 41.57 -13.23
N MET A 54 -16.43 41.27 -14.08
CA MET A 54 -15.49 42.21 -14.70
C MET A 54 -16.23 43.24 -15.59
N ALA A 55 -15.71 44.48 -15.66
CA ALA A 55 -15.25 45.18 -16.88
C ALA A 55 -15.21 46.73 -16.72
N ARG A 56 -14.00 47.30 -16.86
CA ARG A 56 -13.57 48.47 -17.66
C ARG A 56 -14.55 49.65 -17.94
N ALA A 57 -14.16 50.87 -17.53
CA ALA A 57 -14.41 52.19 -18.18
C ALA A 57 -13.78 53.32 -17.32
N THR A 58 -12.68 54.00 -17.68
CA THR A 58 -12.46 55.16 -18.58
C THR A 58 -12.66 56.57 -17.96
N THR A 59 -11.60 57.39 -18.14
CA THR A 59 -11.52 58.87 -18.41
C THR A 59 -11.93 59.86 -17.32
N ASP A 60 -11.35 61.05 -17.12
CA ASP A 60 -10.19 61.79 -17.65
C ASP A 60 -10.05 63.09 -16.82
N LYS A 61 -8.83 63.66 -16.71
CA LYS A 61 -8.48 65.01 -17.22
C LYS A 61 -7.09 65.53 -16.79
N ASP A 62 -6.23 65.60 -17.80
CA ASP A 62 -5.46 66.77 -18.28
C ASP A 62 -4.33 67.43 -17.46
N THR A 63 -3.09 67.24 -17.94
CA THR A 63 -2.21 68.21 -18.67
C THR A 63 -0.74 67.86 -18.40
N GLY A 64 0.23 67.77 -19.31
CA GLY A 64 0.37 67.92 -20.77
C GLY A 64 1.85 67.61 -21.11
N GLY A 65 2.12 66.92 -22.23
CA GLY A 65 3.46 66.48 -22.70
C GLY A 65 4.35 67.62 -23.24
N PRO A 66 5.34 67.40 -24.17
CA PRO A 66 5.49 66.31 -25.17
C PRO A 66 6.86 65.56 -25.16
N THR A 67 6.93 64.23 -25.41
CA THR A 67 7.38 63.49 -26.64
C THR A 67 8.86 63.69 -27.11
N ILE A 68 9.65 62.75 -27.69
CA ILE A 68 9.43 61.50 -28.47
C ILE A 68 10.79 60.74 -28.66
N ASN A 69 10.71 59.40 -28.72
CA ASN A 69 11.40 58.35 -29.52
C ASN A 69 12.90 58.26 -29.89
N LEU A 70 13.32 56.97 -29.89
CA LEU A 70 14.07 56.15 -30.88
C LEU A 70 15.59 56.34 -31.12
N VAL A 71 16.30 55.22 -30.91
CA VAL A 71 17.21 54.49 -31.84
C VAL A 71 18.09 55.33 -32.79
N THR A 72 19.42 55.23 -32.67
CA THR A 72 20.39 54.77 -33.72
C THR A 72 21.85 55.11 -33.35
N SER A 73 22.73 54.34 -33.98
CA SER A 73 24.20 54.29 -34.04
C SER A 73 25.00 55.57 -34.32
N ALA A 74 26.30 55.49 -33.96
CA ALA A 74 27.50 55.97 -34.68
C ALA A 74 28.37 57.07 -34.03
N GLU A 75 29.66 56.71 -33.88
CA GLU A 75 30.91 57.47 -34.12
C GLU A 75 31.22 58.80 -33.40
N GLY A 76 32.47 58.91 -32.89
CA GLY A 76 33.14 60.20 -32.68
C GLY A 76 34.20 60.27 -31.58
N CYS A 77 35.45 59.87 -31.89
CA CYS A 77 36.71 60.35 -31.26
C CYS A 77 36.89 61.88 -31.46
N PRO A 78 37.90 62.60 -30.89
CA PRO A 78 39.27 62.15 -30.55
C PRO A 78 39.96 62.78 -29.31
N SER A 79 41.06 62.18 -28.84
CA SER A 79 42.42 62.82 -28.77
C SER A 79 43.44 61.93 -28.03
N ALA A 80 44.60 61.73 -28.67
CA ALA A 80 45.82 61.08 -28.17
C ALA A 80 46.91 62.18 -27.91
N PRO A 81 48.16 61.95 -27.43
CA PRO A 81 49.11 60.92 -27.96
C PRO A 81 50.18 60.33 -27.00
N GLN A 82 50.72 59.15 -27.36
CA GLN A 82 52.15 58.84 -27.68
C GLN A 82 52.54 57.37 -27.39
N ALA A 83 53.21 56.77 -28.39
CA ALA A 83 53.66 55.37 -28.52
C ALA A 83 55.20 55.26 -28.22
N PRO A 84 55.96 54.13 -28.37
CA PRO A 84 55.98 53.22 -29.55
C PRO A 84 56.23 51.69 -29.32
N CYS A 85 55.88 50.90 -30.35
CA CYS A 85 56.22 49.48 -30.59
C CYS A 85 57.59 49.33 -31.34
N PRO A 86 58.11 48.10 -31.66
CA PRO A 86 57.70 47.31 -32.86
C PRO A 86 57.82 45.75 -32.68
N GLY A 87 57.36 44.82 -33.54
CA GLY A 87 56.68 44.82 -34.84
C GLY A 87 56.50 43.38 -35.44
N SER A 88 55.55 43.27 -36.39
CA SER A 88 55.17 42.29 -37.45
C SER A 88 56.17 41.21 -37.95
N SER A 89 55.84 40.11 -38.69
CA SER A 89 54.86 39.86 -39.78
C SER A 89 54.76 38.36 -40.22
N ALA A 90 53.92 38.06 -41.23
CA ALA A 90 53.38 36.77 -41.73
C ALA A 90 54.24 35.86 -42.68
N THR A 91 53.70 34.64 -42.94
CA THR A 91 53.95 33.42 -43.82
C THR A 91 54.60 33.59 -45.23
N PRO A 92 55.06 32.56 -46.06
CA PRO A 92 54.76 31.09 -46.14
C PRO A 92 55.89 30.08 -46.64
N THR A 93 55.55 28.77 -46.79
CA THR A 93 56.06 27.69 -47.72
C THR A 93 57.42 26.93 -47.59
N ARG A 94 57.29 25.58 -47.39
CA ARG A 94 57.89 24.37 -48.03
C ARG A 94 59.43 24.12 -48.13
N ALA A 95 59.80 22.90 -47.64
CA ALA A 95 60.86 21.95 -48.04
C ALA A 95 62.31 22.05 -47.47
N GLY A 96 62.78 20.93 -46.87
CA GLY A 96 64.19 20.50 -46.99
C GLY A 96 65.03 20.26 -45.72
N ALA A 97 65.11 18.99 -45.30
CA ALA A 97 66.29 18.27 -44.76
C ALA A 97 66.92 18.58 -43.36
N ALA A 98 66.91 17.50 -42.55
CA ALA A 98 67.98 16.93 -41.72
C ALA A 98 68.36 17.51 -40.33
N SER A 99 67.80 16.83 -39.32
CA SER A 99 68.47 16.19 -38.17
C SER A 99 69.37 17.03 -37.23
N LYS A 100 68.85 17.27 -36.01
CA LYS A 100 69.58 16.97 -34.77
C LYS A 100 68.60 16.63 -33.64
N ARG A 101 68.81 15.44 -33.10
CA ARG A 101 68.05 14.74 -32.06
C ARG A 101 68.24 15.46 -30.71
N VAL A 102 67.16 15.96 -30.12
CA VAL A 102 67.10 16.27 -28.68
C VAL A 102 66.17 15.25 -28.05
N VAL A 103 66.75 14.40 -27.22
CA VAL A 103 66.05 13.40 -26.41
C VAL A 103 65.45 14.13 -25.21
N LEU A 104 64.12 14.25 -25.18
CA LEU A 104 63.37 14.51 -23.96
C LEU A 104 62.87 13.16 -23.44
N SER A 105 63.29 12.83 -22.23
CA SER A 105 62.95 11.62 -21.48
C SER A 105 61.45 11.55 -21.23
N VAL A 106 60.88 10.40 -21.58
CA VAL A 106 59.50 9.99 -21.31
C VAL A 106 59.40 9.61 -19.83
N GLU A 107 58.82 10.48 -18.99
CA GLU A 107 58.09 10.01 -17.82
C GLU A 107 56.69 9.61 -18.29
N GLY A 108 56.64 8.40 -18.82
CA GLY A 108 55.40 7.70 -19.12
C GLY A 108 54.98 6.85 -17.94
N SER A 109 53.67 6.67 -17.84
CA SER A 109 53.03 5.45 -17.33
C SER A 109 52.89 5.27 -15.81
N SER A 110 52.11 6.16 -15.17
CA SER A 110 51.33 5.74 -13.99
C SER A 110 49.83 5.94 -14.23
N GLU A 111 49.38 7.15 -14.59
CA GLU A 111 47.94 7.43 -14.82
C GLU A 111 47.32 6.70 -16.03
N ALA A 112 48.07 6.55 -17.13
CA ALA A 112 47.59 5.86 -18.33
C ALA A 112 47.51 4.33 -18.16
N LEU A 113 48.40 3.74 -17.33
CA LEU A 113 48.35 2.32 -16.97
C LEU A 113 47.16 2.05 -16.05
N ASP A 114 46.92 2.93 -15.08
CA ASP A 114 45.77 2.86 -14.16
C ASP A 114 44.42 2.98 -14.90
N ALA A 115 44.29 3.92 -15.84
CA ALA A 115 43.08 4.07 -16.64
C ALA A 115 42.83 2.87 -17.57
N SER A 116 43.89 2.28 -18.12
CA SER A 116 43.79 1.06 -18.96
C SER A 116 43.42 -0.18 -18.14
N SER A 117 43.95 -0.29 -16.92
CA SER A 117 43.65 -1.36 -15.96
C SER A 117 42.18 -1.27 -15.51
N ARG A 118 41.72 -0.08 -15.12
CA ARG A 118 40.30 0.17 -14.77
C ARG A 118 39.34 -0.13 -15.91
N ARG A 119 39.71 0.19 -17.17
CA ARG A 119 38.91 -0.17 -18.35
C ARG A 119 38.82 -1.67 -18.59
N ARG A 120 39.92 -2.42 -18.39
CA ARG A 120 39.92 -3.89 -18.52
C ARG A 120 39.08 -4.56 -17.43
N ILE A 121 39.18 -4.07 -16.19
CA ILE A 121 38.36 -4.54 -15.07
C ILE A 121 36.88 -4.29 -15.36
N SER A 122 36.52 -3.07 -15.77
CA SER A 122 35.14 -2.70 -16.16
C SER A 122 34.58 -3.55 -17.31
N GLN A 123 35.40 -3.85 -18.33
CA GLN A 123 34.99 -4.74 -19.41
C GLN A 123 34.80 -6.19 -18.97
N ALA A 124 35.67 -6.70 -18.10
CA ALA A 124 35.55 -8.03 -17.53
C ALA A 124 34.30 -8.17 -16.65
N GLU A 125 33.96 -7.12 -15.88
CA GLU A 125 32.75 -7.07 -15.05
C GLU A 125 31.47 -7.05 -15.91
N LYS A 126 31.44 -6.22 -16.96
CA LYS A 126 30.34 -6.23 -17.94
C LYS A 126 30.18 -7.59 -18.58
N GLN A 127 31.28 -8.26 -18.92
CA GLN A 127 31.24 -9.61 -19.46
C GLN A 127 30.68 -10.60 -18.44
N LYS A 128 31.10 -10.51 -17.17
CA LYS A 128 30.59 -11.36 -16.09
C LYS A 128 29.08 -11.22 -15.88
N LEU A 129 28.55 -9.99 -15.92
CA LEU A 129 27.11 -9.76 -15.85
C LEU A 129 26.38 -10.35 -17.06
N LYS A 130 26.94 -10.16 -18.26
CA LYS A 130 26.40 -10.79 -19.49
C LYS A 130 26.40 -12.30 -19.40
N ASP A 131 27.45 -12.91 -18.89
CA ASP A 131 27.56 -14.37 -18.73
C ASP A 131 26.56 -14.90 -17.70
N PHE A 132 26.27 -14.13 -16.64
CA PHE A 132 25.25 -14.46 -15.65
C PHE A 132 23.82 -14.37 -16.20
N VAL A 133 23.52 -13.34 -17.00
CA VAL A 133 22.18 -13.09 -17.55
C VAL A 133 21.89 -13.97 -18.78
N LYS A 134 22.90 -14.28 -19.60
CA LYS A 134 22.77 -15.07 -20.83
C LYS A 134 21.96 -16.37 -20.72
N PRO A 135 22.14 -17.24 -19.69
CA PRO A 135 21.32 -18.45 -19.56
C PRO A 135 19.85 -18.17 -19.22
N LEU A 136 19.52 -16.97 -18.74
CA LEU A 136 18.17 -16.56 -18.33
C LEU A 136 17.43 -15.82 -19.46
N LEU A 137 18.11 -15.38 -20.51
CA LEU A 137 17.45 -14.69 -21.63
C LEU A 137 16.54 -15.65 -22.40
N LEU A 138 15.35 -15.16 -22.77
CA LEU A 138 14.40 -15.91 -23.58
C LEU A 138 15.04 -16.32 -24.93
N GLN A 139 15.25 -17.61 -25.16
CA GLN A 139 15.80 -18.10 -26.43
C GLN A 139 14.71 -18.20 -27.50
N GLN A 140 14.98 -17.70 -28.71
CA GLN A 140 14.07 -17.84 -29.85
C GLN A 140 13.80 -19.34 -30.13
N GLY A 141 12.57 -19.80 -29.88
CA GLY A 141 12.14 -21.19 -30.09
C GLY A 141 11.67 -21.97 -28.85
N MET A 142 11.69 -21.41 -27.64
CA MET A 142 11.18 -22.06 -26.39
C MET A 142 9.72 -21.69 -26.04
N GLY A 143 8.87 -21.47 -27.04
CA GLY A 143 7.57 -20.77 -26.89
C GLY A 143 6.42 -21.51 -26.20
N ASP A 144 6.63 -22.63 -25.51
CA ASP A 144 5.52 -23.48 -25.02
C ASP A 144 5.17 -23.31 -23.53
N VAL A 145 5.96 -22.58 -22.73
CA VAL A 145 5.68 -22.41 -21.29
C VAL A 145 5.29 -20.97 -20.99
N HIS A 146 4.08 -20.79 -20.46
CA HIS A 146 3.52 -19.48 -20.13
C HIS A 146 4.14 -18.88 -18.86
N GLU A 147 4.07 -17.54 -18.75
CA GLU A 147 4.35 -16.82 -17.52
C GLU A 147 3.38 -17.27 -16.42
N LEU A 148 3.87 -17.44 -15.20
CA LEU A 148 3.06 -17.82 -14.05
C LEU A 148 2.15 -16.65 -13.64
N THR A 149 0.92 -16.66 -14.17
CA THR A 149 -0.06 -15.57 -14.08
C THR A 149 -0.36 -15.07 -12.66
N ASN A 150 -0.17 -15.92 -11.65
CA ASN A 150 -0.49 -15.61 -10.24
C ASN A 150 0.71 -15.15 -9.40
N ALA A 151 1.89 -15.04 -10.03
CA ALA A 151 3.16 -14.72 -9.39
C ALA A 151 4.02 -13.78 -10.26
N PRO A 152 3.54 -12.56 -10.58
CA PRO A 152 4.33 -11.62 -11.36
C PRO A 152 5.71 -11.36 -10.73
N CYS A 153 5.83 -11.35 -9.38
CA CYS A 153 7.02 -11.38 -8.50
C CYS A 153 8.34 -10.74 -8.99
N ALA A 154 8.32 -9.84 -9.98
CA ALA A 154 9.49 -9.31 -10.65
C ALA A 154 10.43 -8.59 -9.68
N TRP A 155 9.86 -7.96 -8.64
CA TRP A 155 10.61 -7.31 -7.58
C TRP A 155 11.37 -8.32 -6.70
N LEU A 156 10.75 -9.42 -6.28
CA LEU A 156 11.42 -10.50 -5.51
C LEU A 156 12.49 -11.19 -6.34
N LEU A 157 12.17 -11.51 -7.60
CA LEU A 157 13.15 -12.08 -8.54
C LEU A 157 14.33 -11.12 -8.76
N SER A 158 14.07 -9.82 -8.85
CA SER A 158 15.13 -8.82 -8.99
C SER A 158 16.06 -8.81 -7.78
N ILE A 159 15.53 -8.91 -6.56
CA ILE A 159 16.36 -9.05 -5.34
C ILE A 159 17.15 -10.35 -5.39
N ALA A 160 16.50 -11.49 -5.67
CA ALA A 160 17.12 -12.81 -5.68
C ALA A 160 18.27 -12.90 -6.69
N LEU A 161 18.05 -12.45 -7.93
CA LEU A 161 19.06 -12.44 -8.99
C LEU A 161 20.20 -11.48 -8.68
N THR A 162 19.89 -10.29 -8.16
CA THR A 162 20.89 -9.30 -7.76
C THR A 162 21.79 -9.83 -6.65
N CYS A 163 21.17 -10.36 -5.60
CA CYS A 163 21.87 -10.97 -4.49
C CYS A 163 22.71 -12.16 -4.96
N SER A 164 22.16 -13.02 -5.83
CA SER A 164 22.87 -14.16 -6.40
C SER A 164 24.13 -13.75 -7.15
N TYR A 165 24.03 -12.72 -7.99
CA TYR A 165 25.14 -12.18 -8.76
C TYR A 165 26.25 -11.62 -7.83
N VAL A 166 25.86 -10.73 -6.90
CA VAL A 166 26.81 -10.04 -6.02
C VAL A 166 27.44 -11.01 -5.00
N ALA A 167 26.67 -11.95 -4.45
CA ALA A 167 27.18 -12.97 -3.53
C ALA A 167 27.83 -14.15 -4.24
N SER A 168 27.66 -14.31 -5.56
CA SER A 168 28.09 -15.51 -6.30
C SER A 168 27.58 -16.80 -5.64
N GLU A 169 26.31 -16.78 -5.26
CA GLU A 169 25.56 -17.85 -4.61
C GLU A 169 24.21 -17.98 -5.32
N ASN A 170 23.58 -19.15 -5.28
CA ASN A 170 22.22 -19.30 -5.77
C ASN A 170 21.24 -18.90 -4.66
N ILE A 171 20.76 -17.65 -4.72
CA ILE A 171 19.78 -17.10 -3.78
C ILE A 171 18.42 -17.09 -4.48
N THR A 172 17.45 -17.72 -3.84
CA THR A 172 16.09 -17.90 -4.37
C THR A 172 15.10 -16.89 -3.76
N ILE A 173 13.90 -16.78 -4.33
CA ILE A 173 12.85 -15.96 -3.73
C ILE A 173 12.40 -16.53 -2.39
N GLU A 174 12.45 -17.86 -2.23
CA GLU A 174 12.10 -18.55 -0.99
C GLU A 174 13.09 -18.26 0.14
N ASP A 175 14.38 -18.03 -0.19
CA ASP A 175 15.37 -17.60 0.80
C ASP A 175 15.05 -16.19 1.33
N ILE A 176 14.65 -15.28 0.44
CA ILE A 176 14.23 -13.92 0.82
C ILE A 176 12.97 -13.97 1.68
N LEU A 177 11.94 -14.70 1.22
CA LEU A 177 10.68 -14.85 1.96
C LEU A 177 10.92 -15.42 3.36
N ARG A 178 11.76 -16.45 3.48
CA ARG A 178 12.05 -17.12 4.77
C ARG A 178 12.87 -16.24 5.70
N GLN A 179 13.93 -15.63 5.21
CA GLN A 179 14.84 -14.86 6.06
C GLN A 179 14.17 -13.59 6.59
N ASN A 180 13.36 -12.93 5.76
CA ASN A 180 12.65 -11.70 6.13
C ASN A 180 11.23 -11.97 6.69
N ARG A 181 10.82 -13.24 6.82
CA ARG A 181 9.48 -13.66 7.26
C ARG A 181 8.33 -12.97 6.49
N LEU A 182 8.48 -12.85 5.17
CA LEU A 182 7.46 -12.29 4.27
C LEU A 182 6.40 -13.32 3.86
N ALA A 183 5.14 -12.98 4.10
CA ALA A 183 3.99 -13.79 3.70
C ALA A 183 3.95 -14.16 2.20
N MET A 184 3.39 -15.32 1.87
CA MET A 184 3.45 -15.87 0.48
C MET A 184 2.74 -15.00 -0.55
N HIS A 185 1.71 -14.25 -0.17
CA HIS A 185 1.00 -13.39 -1.11
C HIS A 185 1.86 -12.23 -1.65
N TYR A 186 3.01 -11.94 -1.04
CA TYR A 186 3.98 -10.97 -1.59
C TYR A 186 4.47 -11.36 -2.99
N VAL A 187 4.45 -12.66 -3.31
CA VAL A 187 4.75 -13.18 -4.66
C VAL A 187 3.72 -12.69 -5.69
N SER A 188 2.47 -12.50 -5.26
CA SER A 188 1.37 -12.02 -6.10
C SER A 188 1.30 -10.50 -6.23
N PHE A 189 2.23 -9.76 -5.60
CA PHE A 189 2.32 -8.31 -5.78
C PHE A 189 3.11 -7.98 -7.04
N PRO A 190 2.50 -7.28 -8.02
CA PRO A 190 3.19 -6.89 -9.26
C PRO A 190 4.28 -5.84 -8.99
N SER A 191 4.11 -5.05 -7.92
CA SER A 191 5.03 -3.98 -7.52
C SER A 191 4.92 -3.75 -6.01
N VAL A 192 5.99 -3.21 -5.43
CA VAL A 192 6.07 -2.69 -4.05
C VAL A 192 6.66 -1.28 -4.13
N THR A 193 6.62 -0.50 -3.06
CA THR A 193 7.31 0.80 -3.11
C THR A 193 8.83 0.61 -3.14
N LEU A 194 9.54 1.59 -3.66
CA LEU A 194 11.01 1.57 -3.66
C LEU A 194 11.60 1.55 -2.23
N ALA A 195 10.87 2.09 -1.25
CA ALA A 195 11.25 2.02 0.16
C ALA A 195 11.12 0.58 0.70
N GLU A 196 10.01 -0.11 0.41
CA GLU A 196 9.82 -1.51 0.77
C GLU A 196 10.88 -2.41 0.13
N LEU A 197 11.21 -2.19 -1.16
CA LEU A 197 12.29 -2.92 -1.83
C LEU A 197 13.62 -2.78 -1.09
N TYR A 198 13.97 -1.54 -0.68
CA TYR A 198 15.18 -1.26 0.06
C TYR A 198 15.20 -1.96 1.42
N ASP A 199 14.13 -1.81 2.21
CA ASP A 199 14.08 -2.37 3.57
C ASP A 199 14.19 -3.90 3.54
N ILE A 200 13.47 -4.56 2.63
CA ILE A 200 13.53 -6.02 2.42
C ILE A 200 14.93 -6.46 1.96
N SER A 201 15.51 -5.75 1.01
CA SER A 201 16.86 -6.09 0.49
C SER A 201 17.93 -5.88 1.56
N ASN A 202 17.85 -4.78 2.30
CA ASN A 202 18.81 -4.44 3.34
C ASN A 202 18.73 -5.43 4.50
N GLU A 203 17.52 -5.77 4.95
CA GLU A 203 17.31 -6.79 5.99
C GLU A 203 17.86 -8.16 5.57
N PHE A 204 17.66 -8.55 4.31
CA PHE A 204 18.24 -9.78 3.78
C PHE A 204 19.78 -9.72 3.75
N ILE A 205 20.36 -8.64 3.24
CA ILE A 205 21.81 -8.45 3.14
C ILE A 205 22.47 -8.45 4.54
N GLU A 206 21.83 -7.83 5.53
CA GLU A 206 22.37 -7.72 6.90
C GLU A 206 22.43 -9.05 7.65
N HIS A 207 21.49 -9.96 7.39
CA HIS A 207 21.39 -11.23 8.13
C HIS A 207 21.91 -12.44 7.35
N HIS A 208 22.15 -12.32 6.03
CA HIS A 208 22.59 -13.44 5.22
C HIS A 208 24.11 -13.66 5.36
N PRO A 209 24.59 -14.85 5.80
CA PRO A 209 26.00 -15.07 6.13
C PRO A 209 26.99 -14.70 5.02
N LYS A 210 26.72 -15.10 3.77
CA LYS A 210 27.60 -14.79 2.62
C LYS A 210 27.59 -13.32 2.23
N MET A 211 26.50 -12.60 2.51
CA MET A 211 26.41 -11.16 2.23
C MET A 211 27.28 -10.37 3.19
N VAL A 212 27.20 -10.74 4.48
CA VAL A 212 28.04 -10.19 5.55
C VAL A 212 29.52 -10.49 5.27
N GLU A 213 29.86 -11.73 4.92
CA GLU A 213 31.23 -12.14 4.56
C GLU A 213 31.79 -11.29 3.41
N LYS A 214 30.98 -11.06 2.37
CA LYS A 214 31.37 -10.28 1.18
C LYS A 214 31.21 -8.78 1.33
N LYS A 215 30.81 -8.31 2.52
CA LYS A 215 30.57 -6.89 2.83
C LYS A 215 29.65 -6.23 1.78
N VAL A 216 28.61 -6.96 1.40
CA VAL A 216 27.60 -6.47 0.45
C VAL A 216 26.74 -5.41 1.14
N ARG A 217 26.34 -4.41 0.37
CA ARG A 217 25.46 -3.32 0.80
C ARG A 217 24.48 -2.97 -0.28
N CYS A 218 23.43 -2.28 0.14
CA CYS A 218 22.52 -1.63 -0.78
C CYS A 218 22.31 -0.16 -0.42
N GLU A 219 22.06 0.63 -1.45
CA GLU A 219 21.70 2.03 -1.37
C GLU A 219 20.51 2.27 -2.29
N VAL A 220 19.64 3.20 -1.93
CA VAL A 220 18.48 3.54 -2.75
C VAL A 220 18.54 4.99 -3.19
N VAL A 221 18.28 5.18 -4.49
CA VAL A 221 18.39 6.44 -5.20
C VAL A 221 17.04 6.79 -5.80
N THR A 222 16.56 8.00 -5.55
CA THR A 222 15.30 8.50 -6.11
C THR A 222 15.54 9.65 -7.08
N PHE A 223 14.58 9.87 -7.97
CA PHE A 223 14.63 10.89 -9.02
C PHE A 223 13.80 12.13 -8.64
N ASP A 224 13.73 12.43 -7.34
CA ASP A 224 13.00 13.59 -6.86
C ASP A 224 13.79 14.84 -7.22
N THR A 225 13.19 15.72 -8.00
CA THR A 225 13.87 16.89 -8.57
C THR A 225 13.77 18.15 -7.71
N GLU A 226 12.80 18.21 -6.78
CA GLU A 226 12.49 19.39 -5.97
C GLU A 226 13.08 19.26 -4.56
N THR A 227 14.07 20.08 -4.21
CA THR A 227 14.71 20.10 -2.87
C THR A 227 14.39 21.36 -2.08
N MET A 228 14.41 21.25 -0.75
CA MET A 228 14.19 22.40 0.14
C MET A 228 15.42 23.32 0.20
N ASP A 229 16.61 22.73 0.33
CA ASP A 229 17.89 23.46 0.40
C ASP A 229 18.86 23.02 -0.71
N GLU A 230 19.44 23.99 -1.43
CA GLU A 230 20.45 23.75 -2.47
C GLU A 230 21.83 23.40 -1.89
N GLN A 231 22.12 23.83 -0.66
CA GLN A 231 23.37 23.55 0.06
C GLN A 231 23.24 22.24 0.84
N SER A 232 23.54 21.12 0.18
CA SER A 232 23.74 19.85 0.88
C SER A 232 25.11 19.85 1.54
N ASP A 233 25.21 20.25 2.80
CA ASP A 233 26.43 20.07 3.59
C ASP A 233 26.79 18.58 3.66
N GLY A 234 28.01 18.26 3.24
CA GLY A 234 28.57 16.92 3.09
C GLY A 234 28.91 16.23 4.41
N MET A 235 28.04 16.32 5.42
CA MET A 235 28.12 15.53 6.65
C MET A 235 27.19 14.32 6.53
N ASN A 236 27.78 13.18 6.15
CA ASN A 236 27.25 11.81 6.19
C ASN A 236 25.79 11.64 5.75
N ALA A 237 25.51 12.01 4.50
CA ALA A 237 24.25 11.75 3.80
C ALA A 237 24.29 10.44 2.97
N ASP A 238 25.12 9.47 3.37
CA ASP A 238 25.48 8.28 2.57
C ASP A 238 24.31 7.33 2.28
N ASP A 239 23.15 7.53 2.90
CA ASP A 239 21.97 6.72 2.63
C ASP A 239 21.06 7.27 1.53
N ARG A 240 21.26 8.50 1.01
CA ARG A 240 20.32 9.15 0.06
C ARG A 240 21.03 9.97 -1.01
N PHE A 241 21.25 9.34 -2.18
CA PHE A 241 21.56 10.06 -3.40
C PHE A 241 20.28 10.38 -4.17
N PHE A 242 20.13 11.65 -4.59
CA PHE A 242 19.05 12.09 -5.47
C PHE A 242 19.63 12.39 -6.85
N ILE A 243 19.00 11.86 -7.90
CA ILE A 243 19.37 12.17 -9.27
C ILE A 243 18.44 13.26 -9.80
N ARG A 244 19.00 14.45 -10.01
CA ARG A 244 18.23 15.65 -10.42
C ARG A 244 18.24 15.89 -11.92
N SER A 245 19.16 15.26 -12.64
CA SER A 245 19.30 15.46 -14.08
C SER A 245 19.72 14.20 -14.82
N LEU A 246 19.41 14.14 -16.11
CA LEU A 246 19.86 13.06 -16.99
C LEU A 246 21.39 12.95 -17.04
N SER A 247 22.12 14.07 -16.95
CA SER A 247 23.59 14.05 -16.96
C SER A 247 24.16 13.42 -15.70
N GLN A 248 23.55 13.67 -14.53
CA GLN A 248 23.88 13.00 -13.29
C GLN A 248 23.56 11.50 -13.38
N PHE A 249 22.39 11.14 -13.94
CA PHE A 249 22.03 9.73 -14.15
C PHE A 249 23.04 9.00 -15.05
N ARG A 250 23.44 9.64 -16.15
CA ARG A 250 24.46 9.11 -17.06
C ARG A 250 25.79 8.90 -16.34
N LYS A 251 26.21 9.87 -15.51
CA LYS A 251 27.43 9.78 -14.74
C LYS A 251 27.37 8.62 -13.76
N GLU A 252 26.24 8.45 -13.08
CA GLU A 252 25.99 7.37 -12.13
C GLU A 252 26.14 5.99 -12.77
N LEU A 253 25.47 5.75 -13.91
CA LEU A 253 25.60 4.48 -14.64
C LEU A 253 26.99 4.26 -15.25
N THR A 254 27.83 5.30 -15.32
CA THR A 254 29.21 5.22 -15.82
C THR A 254 30.23 5.05 -14.69
N GLN A 255 29.87 5.39 -13.45
CA GLN A 255 30.76 5.29 -12.29
C GLN A 255 30.79 3.85 -11.76
N ASN A 256 31.92 3.19 -11.97
CA ASN A 256 32.19 1.85 -11.45
C ASN A 256 32.78 1.95 -10.03
N SER A 257 31.93 1.98 -8.99
CA SER A 257 32.31 1.37 -7.71
C SER A 257 32.35 -0.15 -7.88
N ASP A 258 32.85 -0.90 -6.89
CA ASP A 258 33.13 -2.36 -6.96
C ASP A 258 31.90 -3.21 -7.32
N ASN A 259 31.58 -3.28 -8.63
CA ASN A 259 30.59 -4.12 -9.27
C ASN A 259 29.14 -3.97 -8.76
N PRO A 260 28.51 -2.79 -8.90
CA PRO A 260 27.11 -2.58 -8.53
C PRO A 260 26.15 -3.26 -9.51
N MET A 261 25.08 -3.84 -8.98
CA MET A 261 23.91 -4.26 -9.74
C MET A 261 22.72 -3.36 -9.38
N TYR A 262 21.99 -2.91 -10.40
CA TYR A 262 20.92 -1.94 -10.26
C TYR A 262 19.56 -2.60 -10.46
N ILE A 263 18.69 -2.48 -9.47
CA ILE A 263 17.27 -2.84 -9.56
C ILE A 263 16.49 -1.54 -9.76
N VAL A 264 15.95 -1.33 -10.96
CA VAL A 264 15.18 -0.13 -11.31
C VAL A 264 13.68 -0.36 -11.07
N ASN A 265 13.02 0.57 -10.39
CA ASN A 265 11.56 0.70 -10.36
C ASN A 265 11.18 1.74 -11.41
N PHE A 266 10.44 1.36 -12.45
CA PHE A 266 10.11 2.25 -13.56
C PHE A 266 8.63 2.15 -13.96
N ASP A 267 8.16 3.12 -14.73
CA ASP A 267 6.86 3.06 -15.39
C ASP A 267 6.94 2.23 -16.70
N PRO A 268 6.42 0.98 -16.72
CA PRO A 268 6.48 0.12 -17.90
C PRO A 268 5.63 0.62 -19.06
N TYR A 269 4.61 1.44 -18.82
CA TYR A 269 3.78 2.00 -19.88
C TYR A 269 4.60 2.91 -20.81
N LEU A 270 5.51 3.72 -20.25
CA LEU A 270 6.36 4.61 -21.06
C LEU A 270 7.40 3.84 -21.88
N ILE A 271 7.91 2.71 -21.34
CA ILE A 271 8.81 1.82 -22.07
C ILE A 271 8.06 1.17 -23.23
N GLU A 272 6.90 0.59 -22.96
CA GLU A 272 6.08 -0.09 -23.95
C GLU A 272 5.58 0.87 -25.04
N GLN A 273 5.14 2.08 -24.69
CA GLN A 273 4.78 3.10 -25.68
C GLN A 273 5.93 3.44 -26.62
N HIS A 274 7.15 3.52 -26.09
CA HIS A 274 8.33 3.77 -26.90
C HIS A 274 8.58 2.62 -27.89
N GLU A 275 8.51 1.36 -27.41
CA GLU A 275 8.71 0.17 -28.24
C GLU A 275 7.61 -0.02 -29.30
N ILE A 276 6.35 0.22 -28.95
CA ILE A 276 5.22 0.19 -29.90
C ILE A 276 5.44 1.23 -30.99
N ARG A 277 5.83 2.47 -30.61
CA ARG A 277 6.13 3.52 -31.58
C ARG A 277 7.29 3.15 -32.50
N MET A 278 8.33 2.50 -31.99
CA MET A 278 9.43 2.00 -32.82
C MET A 278 8.97 0.92 -33.80
N ARG A 279 8.17 -0.05 -33.32
CA ARG A 279 7.59 -1.09 -34.18
C ARG A 279 6.70 -0.52 -35.28
N ILE A 280 5.88 0.48 -34.98
CA ILE A 280 5.05 1.16 -35.98
C ILE A 280 5.93 1.86 -37.03
N ASN A 281 6.96 2.59 -36.61
CA ASN A 281 7.90 3.24 -37.53
C ASN A 281 8.63 2.22 -38.42
N ASP A 282 8.93 1.03 -37.91
CA ASP A 282 9.57 -0.04 -38.68
C ASP A 282 8.60 -0.68 -39.69
N ILE A 283 7.30 -0.74 -39.39
CA ILE A 283 6.24 -1.23 -40.29
C ILE A 283 5.90 -0.19 -41.38
N GLU A 284 6.03 1.11 -41.10
CA GLU A 284 5.85 2.19 -42.09
C GLU A 284 6.99 2.26 -43.14
N ASN A 285 8.04 1.42 -43.03
CA ASN A 285 8.97 1.20 -44.13
C ASN A 285 8.33 0.32 -45.23
N PRO A 286 8.49 0.68 -46.53
CA PRO A 286 7.66 0.19 -47.64
C PRO A 286 7.81 -1.29 -48.00
N ASP A 287 8.60 -2.08 -47.27
CA ASP A 287 8.90 -3.48 -47.58
C ASP A 287 8.05 -4.51 -46.79
N THR A 288 7.10 -4.07 -45.97
CA THR A 288 6.28 -4.98 -45.14
C THR A 288 4.79 -4.75 -45.35
N GLU A 289 4.17 -5.50 -46.27
CA GLU A 289 2.71 -5.51 -46.47
C GLU A 289 2.02 -6.30 -45.34
N GLY A 290 1.44 -5.59 -44.38
CA GLY A 290 0.50 -6.14 -43.40
C GLY A 290 -0.30 -5.02 -42.75
N GLN A 291 -1.62 -5.18 -42.61
CA GLN A 291 -2.40 -4.25 -41.79
C GLN A 291 -1.94 -4.38 -40.33
N PRO A 292 -1.55 -3.29 -39.66
CA PRO A 292 -1.19 -3.37 -38.26
C PRO A 292 -2.46 -3.63 -37.44
N ASP A 293 -2.54 -4.80 -36.80
CA ASP A 293 -3.45 -4.97 -35.67
C ASP A 293 -3.20 -3.84 -34.67
N LEU A 294 -4.26 -3.37 -34.04
CA LEU A 294 -4.19 -2.26 -33.09
C LEU A 294 -3.40 -2.73 -31.86
N ILE A 295 -2.07 -2.53 -31.86
CA ILE A 295 -1.18 -2.95 -30.76
C ILE A 295 -1.55 -2.12 -29.53
N LYS A 296 -2.30 -2.73 -28.62
CA LYS A 296 -2.67 -2.13 -27.34
C LYS A 296 -1.54 -2.38 -26.33
N PRO A 297 -1.12 -1.36 -25.56
CA PRO A 297 -0.21 -1.56 -24.45
C PRO A 297 -0.77 -2.58 -23.44
N ARG A 298 0.08 -3.50 -22.97
CA ARG A 298 -0.16 -4.40 -21.84
C ARG A 298 -0.40 -3.61 -20.56
N TRP A 299 0.31 -2.49 -20.38
CA TRP A 299 0.23 -1.65 -19.18
C TRP A 299 -0.75 -0.49 -19.36
N SER A 300 -1.47 -0.13 -18.29
CA SER A 300 -2.27 1.09 -18.25
C SER A 300 -1.41 2.30 -17.89
N ALA A 301 -1.86 3.50 -18.23
CA ALA A 301 -1.20 4.76 -17.83
C ALA A 301 -1.25 5.02 -16.31
N LYS A 302 -2.08 4.28 -15.55
CA LYS A 302 -2.19 4.36 -14.09
C LYS A 302 -1.67 3.07 -13.44
N ASN A 303 -0.48 2.62 -13.86
CA ASN A 303 0.14 1.42 -13.30
C ASN A 303 0.90 1.70 -11.99
N GLN A 304 1.20 0.63 -11.24
CA GLN A 304 2.00 0.68 -10.02
C GLN A 304 3.52 0.56 -10.27
N GLY A 305 3.92 0.54 -11.54
CA GLY A 305 5.29 0.26 -11.99
C GLY A 305 5.64 -1.20 -12.03
N THR A 306 6.88 -1.46 -12.43
CA THR A 306 7.50 -2.78 -12.38
C THR A 306 8.99 -2.64 -12.07
N PHE A 307 9.66 -3.77 -11.86
CA PHE A 307 11.06 -3.85 -11.51
C PHE A 307 11.87 -4.56 -12.60
N ALA A 308 13.05 -4.03 -12.91
CA ALA A 308 13.99 -4.64 -13.82
C ALA A 308 15.42 -4.49 -13.34
N LEU A 309 16.30 -5.29 -13.92
CA LEU A 309 17.74 -5.24 -13.74
C LEU A 309 18.37 -4.43 -14.88
N VAL A 310 19.32 -3.56 -14.58
CA VAL A 310 20.14 -2.94 -15.64
C VAL A 310 21.15 -3.98 -16.13
N THR A 311 20.96 -4.49 -17.35
CA THR A 311 21.80 -5.56 -17.94
C THR A 311 22.96 -5.02 -18.77
N ASP A 312 22.77 -3.89 -19.45
CA ASP A 312 23.81 -3.22 -20.22
C ASP A 312 23.57 -1.70 -20.26
N PHE A 313 24.65 -0.94 -20.29
CA PHE A 313 24.61 0.49 -20.55
C PHE A 313 25.70 0.85 -21.56
N ARG A 314 25.29 1.51 -22.64
CA ARG A 314 26.16 1.91 -23.76
C ARG A 314 26.27 3.44 -23.79
N PRO A 315 27.27 4.04 -23.12
CA PRO A 315 27.40 5.49 -23.02
C PRO A 315 27.47 6.23 -24.36
N ALA A 316 28.04 5.59 -25.40
CA ALA A 316 28.19 6.18 -26.73
C ALA A 316 26.86 6.23 -27.51
N LEU A 317 26.00 5.24 -27.31
CA LEU A 317 24.69 5.14 -27.98
C LEU A 317 23.56 5.76 -27.15
N HIS A 318 23.88 6.22 -25.93
CA HIS A 318 22.88 6.70 -24.98
C HIS A 318 21.73 5.71 -24.77
N SER A 319 22.04 4.41 -24.83
CA SER A 319 21.06 3.33 -24.70
C SER A 319 21.34 2.48 -23.47
N VAL A 320 20.26 1.98 -22.89
CA VAL A 320 20.25 1.12 -21.71
C VAL A 320 19.40 -0.10 -22.00
N SER A 321 19.86 -1.26 -21.55
CA SER A 321 19.15 -2.53 -21.61
C SER A 321 18.67 -2.90 -20.20
N LEU A 322 17.38 -3.22 -20.10
CA LEU A 322 16.68 -3.57 -18.88
C LEU A 322 16.17 -5.00 -18.99
N GLY A 323 16.42 -5.82 -17.99
CA GLY A 323 15.89 -7.17 -17.91
C GLY A 323 14.77 -7.27 -16.88
N VAL A 324 13.53 -7.48 -17.31
CA VAL A 324 12.39 -7.79 -16.42
C VAL A 324 12.39 -9.29 -16.15
N PRO A 325 12.65 -9.74 -14.92
CA PRO A 325 12.61 -11.16 -14.62
C PRO A 325 11.17 -11.67 -14.50
N LEU A 326 10.88 -12.80 -15.12
CA LEU A 326 9.58 -13.48 -15.10
C LEU A 326 9.74 -14.91 -14.59
N LEU A 327 8.77 -15.37 -13.81
CA LEU A 327 8.68 -16.75 -13.35
C LEU A 327 7.75 -17.53 -14.30
N LEU A 328 8.23 -18.64 -14.85
CA LEU A 328 7.44 -19.52 -15.72
C LEU A 328 6.72 -20.60 -14.92
N GLU A 329 5.70 -21.20 -15.53
CA GLU A 329 4.95 -22.30 -14.91
C GLU A 329 5.84 -23.53 -14.59
N ASP A 330 6.86 -23.82 -15.37
CA ASP A 330 7.78 -24.93 -15.05
C ASP A 330 8.81 -24.59 -13.95
N GLY A 331 8.73 -23.38 -13.38
CA GLY A 331 9.60 -22.86 -12.34
C GLY A 331 10.94 -22.31 -12.82
N ARG A 332 11.17 -22.23 -14.14
CA ARG A 332 12.32 -21.50 -14.67
C ARG A 332 12.11 -20.00 -14.53
N ILE A 333 13.22 -19.29 -14.28
CA ILE A 333 13.27 -17.83 -14.31
C ILE A 333 13.84 -17.41 -15.66
N ILE A 334 13.12 -16.53 -16.36
CA ILE A 334 13.58 -15.91 -17.60
C ILE A 334 13.70 -14.40 -17.42
N ILE A 335 14.44 -13.74 -18.31
CA ILE A 335 14.56 -12.29 -18.37
C ILE A 335 14.05 -11.80 -19.73
N GLU A 336 12.98 -10.99 -19.69
CA GLU A 336 12.47 -10.20 -20.83
C GLU A 336 13.34 -8.93 -20.97
N GLU A 337 14.11 -8.82 -22.05
CA GLU A 337 15.04 -7.71 -22.25
C GLU A 337 14.42 -6.58 -23.09
N HIS A 338 14.44 -5.36 -22.54
CA HIS A 338 14.00 -4.11 -23.18
C HIS A 338 15.21 -3.20 -23.40
N THR A 339 15.47 -2.80 -24.64
CA THR A 339 16.54 -1.84 -24.94
C THR A 339 15.97 -0.50 -25.39
N VAL A 340 16.20 0.54 -24.60
CA VAL A 340 15.61 1.88 -24.81
C VAL A 340 16.66 2.99 -24.72
N PRO A 341 16.39 4.19 -25.27
CA PRO A 341 17.18 5.38 -24.97
C PRO A 341 17.18 5.72 -23.47
N LEU A 342 18.32 6.19 -22.96
CA LEU A 342 18.47 6.59 -21.55
C LEU A 342 17.45 7.66 -21.14
N GLN A 343 17.06 8.55 -22.06
CA GLN A 343 16.03 9.55 -21.83
C GLN A 343 14.65 8.92 -21.52
N THR A 344 14.30 7.84 -22.23
CA THR A 344 13.02 7.14 -22.02
C THR A 344 13.00 6.51 -20.62
N LEU A 345 14.09 5.84 -20.23
CA LEU A 345 14.22 5.31 -18.87
C LEU A 345 14.18 6.42 -17.83
N TYR A 346 14.93 7.51 -18.03
CA TYR A 346 14.91 8.66 -17.11
C TYR A 346 13.49 9.19 -16.89
N ASN A 347 12.71 9.37 -17.95
CA ASN A 347 11.32 9.81 -17.84
C ASN A 347 10.47 8.79 -17.07
N ALA A 348 10.67 7.50 -17.30
CA ALA A 348 9.97 6.43 -16.59
C ALA A 348 10.34 6.34 -15.10
N LEU A 349 11.54 6.76 -14.71
CA LEU A 349 11.98 6.84 -13.31
C LEU A 349 11.48 8.12 -12.61
N CYS A 350 11.32 9.22 -13.34
CA CYS A 350 10.81 10.48 -12.80
C CYS A 350 9.30 10.48 -12.50
N VAL A 351 8.55 9.47 -12.99
CA VAL A 351 7.13 9.33 -12.68
C VAL A 351 6.95 9.18 -11.17
N LYS A 352 6.02 9.94 -10.58
CA LYS A 352 5.66 9.77 -9.18
C LYS A 352 4.76 8.55 -9.02
N ASP A 353 5.11 7.68 -8.10
CA ASP A 353 4.29 6.56 -7.69
C ASP A 353 2.98 7.06 -7.09
N GLY A 354 1.85 6.53 -7.57
CA GLY A 354 0.52 7.01 -7.18
C GLY A 354 0.16 6.72 -5.72
N TYR A 355 0.84 5.79 -5.06
CA TYR A 355 0.58 5.40 -3.67
C TYR A 355 1.38 6.27 -2.69
N CYS A 356 2.67 6.49 -2.95
CA CYS A 356 3.56 7.24 -2.05
C CYS A 356 3.85 8.68 -2.49
N ASN A 357 3.47 9.08 -3.71
CA ASN A 357 3.76 10.39 -4.33
C ASN A 357 5.26 10.73 -4.38
N ARG A 358 6.12 9.70 -4.38
CA ARG A 358 7.58 9.82 -4.54
C ARG A 358 7.92 9.45 -5.97
N SER A 359 8.94 10.09 -6.53
CA SER A 359 9.51 9.59 -7.78
C SER A 359 9.98 8.14 -7.60
N ARG A 360 9.96 7.38 -8.70
CA ARG A 360 10.61 6.08 -8.72
C ARG A 360 12.14 6.27 -8.74
N GLY A 361 12.87 5.19 -9.01
CA GLY A 361 14.32 5.21 -8.95
C GLY A 361 14.91 3.82 -8.95
N PHE A 362 16.04 3.63 -8.27
CA PHE A 362 16.69 2.33 -8.23
C PHE A 362 17.33 2.01 -6.88
N LEU A 363 17.43 0.71 -6.62
CA LEU A 363 18.30 0.15 -5.60
C LEU A 363 19.62 -0.26 -6.26
N ARG A 364 20.73 0.18 -5.68
CA ARG A 364 22.08 -0.24 -6.04
C ARG A 364 22.57 -1.23 -5.00
N VAL A 365 22.98 -2.42 -5.42
CA VAL A 365 23.59 -3.44 -4.55
C VAL A 365 25.04 -3.64 -4.97
N PHE A 366 25.99 -3.49 -4.04
CA PHE A 366 27.43 -3.44 -4.33
C PHE A 366 28.26 -3.93 -3.15
N ARG A 367 29.56 -4.16 -3.35
CA ARG A 367 30.49 -4.52 -2.26
C ARG A 367 31.20 -3.26 -1.76
N SER A 368 31.37 -3.11 -0.45
CA SER A 368 32.08 -1.98 0.12
C SER A 368 32.88 -2.35 1.36
N GLU A 369 34.16 -1.95 1.37
CA GLU A 369 35.07 -2.12 2.51
C GLU A 369 34.88 -1.06 3.61
N GLN A 370 34.21 0.06 3.31
CA GLN A 370 34.04 1.17 4.25
C GLN A 370 33.03 0.81 5.34
N HIS A 371 33.44 0.44 6.56
CA HIS A 371 32.48 0.18 7.65
C HIS A 371 31.77 1.47 8.09
N ILE A 372 30.45 1.59 7.85
CA ILE A 372 29.65 2.68 8.43
C ILE A 372 29.17 2.17 9.78
N GLU A 373 29.62 2.82 10.85
CA GLU A 373 29.18 2.49 12.20
C GLU A 373 27.69 2.80 12.32
N LYS A 374 26.88 1.73 12.50
CA LYS A 374 25.43 1.86 12.56
C LYS A 374 25.05 2.41 13.92
N ILE A 375 24.38 3.55 13.96
CA ILE A 375 23.85 4.12 15.21
C ILE A 375 22.96 3.06 15.87
N PRO A 376 23.31 2.57 17.08
CA PRO A 376 22.56 1.51 17.74
C PRO A 376 21.12 1.93 17.98
N SER A 377 20.19 0.99 17.78
CA SER A 377 18.78 1.20 18.11
C SER A 377 18.54 0.77 19.56
N ILE A 378 17.85 1.59 20.35
CA ILE A 378 17.41 1.22 21.71
C ILE A 378 16.31 0.16 21.72
N PHE A 379 15.66 -0.07 20.58
CA PHE A 379 14.64 -1.12 20.38
C PHE A 379 15.08 -2.11 19.29
N PRO A 380 14.83 -3.42 19.44
CA PRO A 380 15.02 -4.39 18.36
C PRO A 380 14.19 -4.02 17.12
N LEU A 381 14.73 -4.22 15.91
CA LEU A 381 14.03 -3.86 14.67
C LEU A 381 12.70 -4.62 14.49
N GLY A 382 12.65 -5.89 14.89
CA GLY A 382 11.41 -6.69 14.88
C GLY A 382 10.39 -6.29 15.96
N MET A 383 10.80 -5.47 16.94
CA MET A 383 9.84 -4.84 17.87
C MET A 383 9.22 -3.59 17.23
N LEU A 384 10.01 -2.81 16.48
CA LEU A 384 9.57 -1.57 15.84
C LEU A 384 8.56 -1.79 14.69
N ASP A 385 8.63 -2.93 14.01
CA ASP A 385 7.68 -3.28 12.94
C ASP A 385 6.47 -4.08 13.43
N GLY A 386 6.40 -4.45 14.71
CA GLY A 386 5.33 -5.28 15.27
C GLY A 386 5.46 -6.79 14.98
N THR A 387 6.52 -7.25 14.31
CA THR A 387 6.68 -8.66 13.93
C THR A 387 6.95 -9.57 15.13
N HIS A 388 7.66 -9.09 16.16
CA HIS A 388 7.93 -9.85 17.38
C HIS A 388 6.71 -10.05 18.26
N SER A 389 5.72 -9.18 18.18
CA SER A 389 4.49 -9.33 18.97
C SER A 389 3.56 -10.40 18.38
N GLY A 390 3.70 -10.80 17.11
CA GLY A 390 2.63 -11.45 16.33
C GLY A 390 1.58 -10.41 15.94
N GLY A 391 0.93 -10.49 14.78
CA GLY A 391 -0.06 -9.49 14.34
C GLY A 391 0.21 -8.69 13.08
N LEU A 392 -0.58 -7.62 12.87
CA LEU A 392 -0.40 -6.73 11.73
C LEU A 392 0.87 -5.89 11.89
N SER A 393 1.83 -6.10 10.98
CA SER A 393 3.09 -5.36 10.95
C SER A 393 2.89 -3.92 10.45
N MET A 394 3.85 -3.03 10.74
CA MET A 394 3.88 -1.66 10.18
C MET A 394 3.73 -1.63 8.65
N THR A 395 4.30 -2.61 7.96
CA THR A 395 4.24 -2.75 6.50
C THR A 395 2.88 -3.15 5.97
N ALA A 396 1.93 -3.54 6.83
CA ALA A 396 0.57 -3.87 6.41
C ALA A 396 -0.43 -2.75 6.71
N ILE A 397 -0.07 -1.77 7.56
CA ILE A 397 -0.90 -0.58 7.85
C ILE A 397 -1.09 0.28 6.59
N ASP A 398 -2.31 0.78 6.36
CA ASP A 398 -2.61 1.61 5.19
C ASP A 398 -2.05 3.03 5.33
N THR A 399 -1.46 3.57 4.25
CA THR A 399 -0.85 4.91 4.24
C THR A 399 -1.83 6.07 4.29
N SER A 400 -3.14 5.81 4.11
CA SER A 400 -4.17 6.83 4.28
C SER A 400 -4.40 7.24 5.72
N ILE A 401 -4.02 6.40 6.69
CA ILE A 401 -4.18 6.70 8.11
C ILE A 401 -3.24 7.86 8.49
N ALA A 402 -3.77 8.81 9.24
CA ALA A 402 -3.04 9.99 9.66
C ALA A 402 -1.76 9.60 10.43
N PRO A 403 -0.57 10.16 10.08
CA PRO A 403 0.69 9.79 10.72
C PRO A 403 0.71 9.91 12.24
N HIS A 404 -0.05 10.85 12.83
CA HIS A 404 -0.12 11.00 14.28
C HIS A 404 -0.90 9.85 14.96
N ILE A 405 -1.91 9.27 14.29
CA ILE A 405 -2.66 8.12 14.80
C ILE A 405 -1.78 6.86 14.75
N VAL A 406 -1.09 6.62 13.63
CA VAL A 406 -0.14 5.51 13.53
C VAL A 406 1.02 5.69 14.53
N GLY A 407 1.51 6.92 14.69
CA GLY A 407 2.52 7.26 15.68
C GLY A 407 2.10 6.98 17.12
N LEU A 408 0.83 7.28 17.47
CA LEU A 408 0.28 6.92 18.78
C LEU A 408 0.15 5.41 18.99
N ALA A 409 -0.29 4.68 17.98
CA ALA A 409 -0.37 3.21 18.06
C ALA A 409 1.02 2.59 18.23
N LEU A 410 2.02 3.05 17.46
CA LEU A 410 3.40 2.59 17.59
C LEU A 410 4.02 2.99 18.95
N LEU A 411 3.75 4.21 19.43
CA LEU A 411 4.13 4.64 20.78
C LEU A 411 3.56 3.69 21.83
N HIS A 412 2.26 3.40 21.77
CA HIS A 412 1.61 2.53 22.73
C HIS A 412 2.17 1.11 22.69
N HIS A 413 2.36 0.55 21.49
CA HIS A 413 3.00 -0.74 21.30
C HIS A 413 4.36 -0.81 22.01
N LEU A 414 5.24 0.17 21.77
CA LEU A 414 6.55 0.21 22.42
C LEU A 414 6.45 0.39 23.94
N VAL A 415 5.53 1.24 24.43
CA VAL A 415 5.27 1.41 25.86
C VAL A 415 4.87 0.08 26.52
N THR A 416 3.98 -0.68 25.88
CA THR A 416 3.54 -1.99 26.39
C THR A 416 4.68 -3.00 26.38
N GLN A 417 5.48 -3.06 25.31
CA GLN A 417 6.59 -4.00 25.18
C GLN A 417 7.79 -3.67 26.09
N THR A 418 8.00 -2.39 26.44
CA THR A 418 9.24 -1.95 27.11
C THR A 418 9.04 -1.39 28.51
N LEU A 419 7.97 -0.64 28.77
CA LEU A 419 7.75 0.05 30.05
C LEU A 419 6.82 -0.75 30.99
N LEU A 420 5.87 -1.52 30.46
CA LEU A 420 4.82 -2.20 31.24
C LEU A 420 5.11 -3.69 31.54
N SER A 421 6.00 -4.33 30.76
CA SER A 421 6.22 -5.79 30.71
C SER A 421 6.52 -6.48 32.06
N GLU A 422 7.04 -5.76 33.07
CA GLU A 422 7.36 -6.34 34.39
C GLU A 422 6.37 -5.98 35.52
N LYS A 423 5.49 -4.98 35.34
CA LYS A 423 4.73 -4.36 36.46
C LYS A 423 3.21 -4.57 36.40
N ALA A 424 2.66 -5.11 35.32
CA ALA A 424 1.22 -5.29 35.17
C ALA A 424 0.87 -6.67 34.60
N PRO A 425 0.84 -7.74 35.42
CA PRO A 425 0.51 -9.09 34.95
C PRO A 425 -0.97 -9.28 34.53
N ASN A 426 -1.79 -8.22 34.48
CA ASN A 426 -3.25 -8.30 34.32
C ASN A 426 -3.86 -7.17 33.48
N VAL A 427 -3.20 -6.70 32.41
CA VAL A 427 -3.93 -5.96 31.37
C VAL A 427 -4.63 -6.99 30.46
N LYS A 428 -5.72 -7.56 30.96
CA LYS A 428 -6.70 -8.20 30.08
C LYS A 428 -7.45 -7.08 29.36
N SER A 429 -6.91 -6.60 28.25
CA SER A 429 -7.73 -5.84 27.30
C SER A 429 -8.87 -6.76 26.87
N GLY A 430 -10.11 -6.31 27.08
CA GLY A 430 -11.30 -7.06 26.73
C GLY A 430 -11.44 -7.11 25.20
N ALA A 431 -11.77 -8.31 24.69
CA ALA A 431 -11.83 -8.71 23.28
C ALA A 431 -10.48 -9.12 22.67
N ALA A 432 -10.48 -10.33 22.11
CA ALA A 432 -9.38 -11.12 21.55
C ALA A 432 -8.17 -10.34 20.97
N THR A 433 -7.05 -10.40 21.71
CA THR A 433 -5.67 -10.68 21.25
C THR A 433 -5.29 -10.38 19.79
N LEU A 434 -5.55 -9.17 19.28
CA LEU A 434 -4.75 -8.66 18.15
C LEU A 434 -3.39 -8.23 18.71
N ARG A 435 -2.46 -9.17 18.71
CA ARG A 435 -1.04 -8.86 18.87
C ARG A 435 -0.63 -7.92 17.69
N GLY A 436 0.40 -7.09 17.82
CA GLY A 436 0.89 -6.20 16.74
C GLY A 436 0.72 -4.72 17.08
N ILE A 437 0.67 -3.85 16.06
CA ILE A 437 0.51 -2.41 16.28
C ILE A 437 -0.97 -2.06 16.40
N PRO A 438 -1.44 -1.54 17.56
CA PRO A 438 -2.85 -1.52 17.94
C PRO A 438 -3.60 -0.32 17.37
N VAL A 439 -3.57 -0.14 16.05
CA VAL A 439 -4.25 0.99 15.39
C VAL A 439 -5.77 0.90 15.57
N THR A 440 -6.33 -0.31 15.42
CA THR A 440 -7.78 -0.51 15.51
C THR A 440 -8.29 -0.31 16.94
N GLU A 441 -7.61 -0.87 17.95
CA GLU A 441 -7.94 -0.65 19.36
C GLU A 441 -7.86 0.83 19.72
N LEU A 442 -6.81 1.53 19.27
CA LEU A 442 -6.68 2.98 19.48
C LEU A 442 -7.90 3.74 18.92
N CYS A 443 -8.27 3.48 17.66
CA CYS A 443 -9.42 4.14 17.03
C CYS A 443 -10.75 3.82 17.75
N GLN A 444 -10.96 2.57 18.16
CA GLN A 444 -12.18 2.13 18.85
C GLN A 444 -12.29 2.72 20.25
N VAL A 445 -11.22 2.65 21.05
CA VAL A 445 -11.20 3.19 22.43
C VAL A 445 -11.37 4.71 22.41
N LEU A 446 -10.81 5.40 21.42
CA LEU A 446 -10.97 6.85 21.27
C LEU A 446 -12.27 7.27 20.56
N ASN A 447 -12.98 6.32 19.95
CA ASN A 447 -14.18 6.57 19.15
C ASN A 447 -13.92 7.59 18.01
N LEU A 448 -12.88 7.33 17.21
CA LEU A 448 -12.50 8.18 16.08
C LEU A 448 -13.32 7.82 14.84
N ASP A 449 -13.88 8.84 14.18
CA ASP A 449 -14.54 8.70 12.88
C ASP A 449 -13.54 8.47 11.74
N ILE A 450 -14.01 7.93 10.59
CA ILE A 450 -13.13 7.66 9.45
C ILE A 450 -12.50 8.96 8.93
N ALA A 451 -13.23 10.07 8.93
CA ALA A 451 -12.73 11.35 8.43
C ALA A 451 -11.49 11.85 9.22
N THR A 452 -11.47 11.61 10.53
CA THR A 452 -10.38 11.88 11.45
C THR A 452 -9.25 10.87 11.24
N ILE A 453 -9.57 9.59 11.09
CA ILE A 453 -8.60 8.51 10.85
C ILE A 453 -7.79 8.76 9.58
N VAL A 454 -8.46 9.14 8.48
CA VAL A 454 -7.83 9.44 7.18
C VAL A 454 -7.44 10.91 7.03
N GLY A 455 -7.53 11.64 8.13
CA GLY A 455 -7.20 13.05 8.21
C GLY A 455 -5.72 13.32 7.95
N CYS A 456 -5.41 14.56 7.61
CA CYS A 456 -4.04 15.02 7.47
C CYS A 456 -3.48 15.38 8.85
N SER A 457 -2.27 14.90 9.20
CA SER A 457 -1.50 15.51 10.28
C SER A 457 -1.13 16.97 9.95
N ASN A 458 -1.07 17.83 10.96
CA ASN A 458 -0.83 19.27 10.86
C ASN A 458 -0.03 19.76 12.10
N LYS A 459 0.25 21.07 12.21
CA LYS A 459 1.03 21.63 13.34
C LYS A 459 0.41 21.38 14.72
N ALA A 460 -0.91 21.20 14.81
CA ALA A 460 -1.60 20.87 16.05
C ALA A 460 -1.52 19.38 16.42
N SER A 461 -1.07 18.50 15.51
CA SER A 461 -1.12 17.04 15.71
C SER A 461 -0.32 16.53 16.88
N VAL A 462 0.80 17.15 17.26
CA VAL A 462 1.54 16.75 18.49
C VAL A 462 0.73 17.04 19.75
N SER A 463 0.03 18.17 19.78
CA SER A 463 -0.84 18.56 20.90
C SER A 463 -2.07 17.66 20.98
N MET A 464 -2.70 17.36 19.84
CA MET A 464 -3.79 16.39 19.74
C MET A 464 -3.32 15.01 20.20
N ALA A 465 -2.18 14.53 19.70
CA ALA A 465 -1.64 13.22 20.06
C ALA A 465 -1.39 13.10 21.58
N PHE A 466 -0.81 14.12 22.21
CA PHE A 466 -0.63 14.15 23.67
C PHE A 466 -1.96 14.03 24.42
N SER A 467 -2.94 14.87 24.06
CA SER A 467 -4.27 14.89 24.68
C SER A 467 -4.99 13.54 24.51
N TRP A 468 -5.01 13.01 23.28
CA TRP A 468 -5.67 11.75 22.94
C TRP A 468 -5.01 10.56 23.63
N TYR A 469 -3.67 10.53 23.71
CA TYR A 469 -2.98 9.43 24.39
C TYR A 469 -3.25 9.42 25.90
N ARG A 470 -3.44 10.59 26.54
CA ARG A 470 -3.89 10.64 27.94
C ARG A 470 -5.28 10.04 28.11
N VAL A 471 -6.23 10.38 27.23
CA VAL A 471 -7.58 9.80 27.27
C VAL A 471 -7.53 8.29 27.02
N PHE A 472 -6.68 7.84 26.10
CA PHE A 472 -6.47 6.43 25.82
C PHE A 472 -5.92 5.68 27.04
N LEU A 473 -4.85 6.18 27.66
CA LEU A 473 -4.28 5.60 28.88
C LEU A 473 -5.28 5.59 30.04
N ASP A 474 -6.11 6.62 30.17
CA ASP A 474 -7.16 6.72 31.19
C ASP A 474 -8.23 5.63 30.99
N LYS A 475 -8.73 5.48 29.76
CA LYS A 475 -9.70 4.42 29.41
C LYS A 475 -9.13 3.01 29.62
N LEU A 476 -7.82 2.83 29.47
CA LEU A 476 -7.12 1.56 29.73
C LEU A 476 -6.69 1.38 31.21
N ASN A 477 -6.91 2.35 32.08
CA ASN A 477 -6.44 2.36 33.47
C ASN A 477 -4.90 2.22 33.61
N LEU A 478 -4.14 2.88 32.72
CA LEU A 478 -2.66 2.84 32.67
C LEU A 478 -1.99 4.16 33.05
N THR A 479 -2.76 5.16 33.51
CA THR A 479 -2.27 6.51 33.83
C THR A 479 -1.28 6.56 34.98
N GLU A 480 -1.33 5.61 35.92
CA GLU A 480 -0.39 5.50 37.03
C GLU A 480 0.93 4.80 36.64
N ASN A 481 0.91 4.02 35.55
CA ASN A 481 2.04 3.19 35.11
C ASN A 481 2.93 3.88 34.08
N VAL A 482 2.40 4.89 33.38
CA VAL A 482 3.09 5.59 32.30
C VAL A 482 3.08 7.09 32.58
N ALA A 483 4.26 7.67 32.80
CA ALA A 483 4.42 9.11 32.86
C ALA A 483 4.51 9.69 31.45
N LEU A 484 3.71 10.71 31.16
CA LEU A 484 3.63 11.33 29.84
C LEU A 484 3.97 12.82 29.91
N GLY A 485 4.86 13.28 29.03
CA GLY A 485 5.20 14.69 28.84
C GLY A 485 5.11 15.13 27.39
N VAL A 486 5.02 16.44 27.17
CA VAL A 486 4.99 17.05 25.82
C VAL A 486 5.76 18.36 25.80
N VAL A 487 6.55 18.55 24.74
CA VAL A 487 7.28 19.79 24.48
C VAL A 487 6.87 20.32 23.12
N LEU A 488 6.42 21.57 23.07
CA LEU A 488 6.11 22.26 21.82
C LEU A 488 7.27 23.17 21.44
N ILE A 489 7.77 23.06 20.21
CA ILE A 489 8.82 23.95 19.69
C ILE A 489 8.17 24.98 18.79
N ASN A 490 8.11 26.23 19.22
CA ASN A 490 7.45 27.33 18.51
C ASN A 490 8.33 28.58 18.51
N ARG A 491 8.18 29.40 17.47
CA ARG A 491 8.76 30.75 17.44
C ARG A 491 7.93 31.68 18.31
N ARG A 492 8.58 32.47 19.16
CA ARG A 492 7.90 33.47 20.01
C ARG A 492 7.16 34.48 19.13
N GLY A 493 5.91 34.78 19.48
CA GLY A 493 5.06 35.71 18.75
C GLY A 493 4.50 35.18 17.43
N GLY A 494 4.79 33.93 17.06
CA GLY A 494 4.29 33.31 15.82
C GLY A 494 4.90 33.86 14.53
N ALA A 495 5.89 34.75 14.62
CA ALA A 495 6.59 35.30 13.47
C ALA A 495 7.62 34.31 12.91
N ASP A 496 7.72 34.23 11.58
CA ASP A 496 8.63 33.32 10.87
C ASP A 496 10.12 33.61 11.13
N ASP A 497 10.45 34.79 11.67
CA ASP A 497 11.78 35.24 12.07
C ASP A 497 11.96 35.33 13.61
N GLY A 498 10.92 35.00 14.37
CA GLY A 498 10.95 35.05 15.83
C GLY A 498 11.91 34.01 16.45
N PRO A 499 12.43 34.27 17.67
CA PRO A 499 13.32 33.33 18.36
C PRO A 499 12.57 32.07 18.78
N VAL A 500 13.21 30.92 18.64
CA VAL A 500 12.67 29.62 19.03
C VAL A 500 12.67 29.49 20.56
N ASN A 501 11.58 29.00 21.13
CA ASN A 501 11.39 28.86 22.58
C ASN A 501 12.28 27.77 23.23
N VAL A 502 12.69 26.76 22.48
CA VAL A 502 13.59 25.68 22.88
C VAL A 502 14.82 25.77 22.01
N GLN A 503 16.01 25.88 22.60
CA GLN A 503 17.28 25.94 21.87
C GLN A 503 17.73 24.52 21.44
N ASP A 504 18.69 24.46 20.52
CA ASP A 504 19.20 23.22 19.92
C ASP A 504 19.91 22.31 20.94
N ASP A 505 20.67 22.89 21.86
CA ASP A 505 21.33 22.20 22.98
C ASP A 505 20.31 21.54 23.93
N VAL A 506 19.23 22.24 24.27
CA VAL A 506 18.13 21.71 25.08
C VAL A 506 17.44 20.56 24.34
N PHE A 507 17.16 20.74 23.04
CA PHE A 507 16.56 19.69 22.22
C PHE A 507 17.42 18.42 22.17
N MET A 508 18.73 18.57 21.96
CA MET A 508 19.69 17.46 22.01
C MET A 508 19.66 16.76 23.37
N SER A 509 19.66 17.53 24.47
CA SER A 509 19.64 16.98 25.82
C SER A 509 18.37 16.16 26.10
N HIS A 510 17.23 16.54 25.52
CA HIS A 510 15.97 15.80 25.66
C HIS A 510 15.99 14.49 24.87
N ILE A 511 16.59 14.47 23.67
CA ILE A 511 16.79 13.23 22.91
C ILE A 511 17.71 12.27 23.67
N ASP A 512 18.85 12.77 24.14
CA ASP A 512 19.80 11.98 24.93
C ASP A 512 19.16 11.45 26.23
N LEU A 513 18.34 12.26 26.90
CA LEU A 513 17.57 11.82 28.07
C LEU A 513 16.62 10.65 27.72
N ALA A 514 15.89 10.74 26.62
CA ALA A 514 14.98 9.66 26.20
C ALA A 514 15.73 8.36 25.93
N ILE A 515 16.88 8.43 25.26
CA ILE A 515 17.73 7.27 24.95
C ILE A 515 18.32 6.65 26.22
N ARG A 516 18.91 7.46 27.11
CA ARG A 516 19.52 6.97 28.37
C ARG A 516 18.49 6.33 29.30
N THR A 517 17.28 6.86 29.33
CA THR A 517 16.19 6.34 30.17
C THR A 517 15.37 5.23 29.51
N LYS A 518 15.70 4.86 28.26
CA LYS A 518 14.91 3.94 27.42
C LYS A 518 13.43 4.33 27.34
N SER A 519 13.16 5.64 27.36
CA SER A 519 11.82 6.19 27.19
C SER A 519 11.43 6.20 25.71
N VAL A 520 10.13 6.20 25.42
CA VAL A 520 9.64 6.26 24.04
C VAL A 520 9.33 7.71 23.67
N MET A 521 10.06 8.26 22.69
CA MET A 521 9.90 9.64 22.22
C MET A 521 9.31 9.65 20.81
N LEU A 522 8.09 10.19 20.68
CA LEU A 522 7.40 10.39 19.40
C LEU A 522 7.51 11.85 18.99
N ILE A 523 8.09 12.09 17.82
CA ILE A 523 8.39 13.44 17.31
C ILE A 523 7.54 13.78 16.09
N GLY A 524 6.95 14.98 16.09
CA GLY A 524 6.27 15.55 14.93
C GLY A 524 7.19 16.55 14.22
N PHE A 525 7.27 16.48 12.90
CA PHE A 525 8.18 17.32 12.11
C PHE A 525 7.68 17.56 10.69
N ASN A 526 8.27 18.56 10.03
CA ASN A 526 8.14 18.81 8.61
C ASN A 526 8.97 17.79 7.82
N VAL A 527 8.30 16.87 7.12
CA VAL A 527 9.00 15.80 6.38
C VAL A 527 9.85 16.34 5.23
N ASN A 528 9.46 17.45 4.60
CA ASN A 528 10.23 17.99 3.48
C ASN A 528 11.59 18.54 3.95
N ILE A 529 11.62 19.17 5.13
CA ILE A 529 12.87 19.67 5.74
C ILE A 529 13.72 18.48 6.20
N ALA A 530 13.13 17.52 6.91
CA ALA A 530 13.87 16.38 7.44
C ALA A 530 14.50 15.49 6.33
N LEU A 531 13.78 15.30 5.22
CA LEU A 531 14.28 14.57 4.04
C LEU A 531 15.12 15.42 3.09
N ASN A 532 15.09 16.76 3.23
CA ASN A 532 15.61 17.74 2.27
C ASN A 532 15.05 17.59 0.83
N VAL A 533 13.79 17.19 0.70
CA VAL A 533 13.10 16.98 -0.59
C VAL A 533 11.62 17.30 -0.43
N VAL A 534 11.01 17.94 -1.44
CA VAL A 534 9.56 18.19 -1.48
C VAL A 534 8.83 16.88 -1.81
N VAL A 535 8.47 16.13 -0.77
CA VAL A 535 7.72 14.86 -0.88
C VAL A 535 6.24 15.01 -0.59
N ASP A 536 5.89 16.10 0.09
CA ASP A 536 4.54 16.40 0.50
C ASP A 536 4.23 17.85 0.12
N PRO A 537 3.39 18.09 -0.89
CA PRO A 537 3.10 19.43 -1.40
C PRO A 537 2.12 20.21 -0.51
N ARG A 538 1.62 19.61 0.59
CA ARG A 538 0.66 20.27 1.48
C ARG A 538 1.32 21.49 2.16
N PRO A 539 0.53 22.53 2.52
CA PRO A 539 1.03 23.67 3.28
C PRO A 539 1.66 23.29 4.62
N GLU A 540 1.16 22.22 5.24
CA GLU A 540 1.67 21.68 6.50
C GLU A 540 2.04 20.18 6.31
N PRO A 541 3.26 19.88 5.84
CA PRO A 541 3.71 18.51 5.57
C PRO A 541 4.15 17.81 6.85
N CYS A 542 3.23 17.70 7.82
CA CYS A 542 3.48 17.11 9.13
C CYS A 542 3.59 15.58 9.03
N HIS A 543 4.67 15.05 9.58
CA HIS A 543 4.94 13.61 9.70
C HIS A 543 5.45 13.27 11.09
N PHE A 544 5.52 11.98 11.40
CA PHE A 544 5.87 11.47 12.72
C PHE A 544 6.92 10.36 12.66
N ALA A 545 7.74 10.24 13.70
CA ALA A 545 8.71 9.16 13.86
C ALA A 545 9.00 8.91 15.34
N ILE A 546 9.53 7.72 15.67
CA ILE A 546 10.08 7.41 16.99
C ILE A 546 11.59 7.62 16.96
N VAL A 547 12.12 8.29 17.97
CA VAL A 547 13.58 8.39 18.14
C VAL A 547 14.12 7.07 18.70
N ILE A 548 15.05 6.45 17.98
CA ILE A 548 15.59 5.13 18.32
C ILE A 548 17.09 5.11 18.59
N GLY A 549 17.81 6.18 18.24
CA GLY A 549 19.24 6.29 18.52
C GLY A 549 19.78 7.71 18.30
N LEU A 550 20.92 8.01 18.90
CA LEU A 550 21.63 9.28 18.79
C LEU A 550 23.13 8.98 18.81
N ASP A 551 23.84 9.49 17.82
CA ASP A 551 25.29 9.64 17.83
C ASP A 551 25.60 11.11 18.11
N ILE A 552 26.07 11.37 19.32
CA ILE A 552 26.42 12.73 19.78
C ILE A 552 27.68 13.23 19.07
N GLU A 553 28.62 12.35 18.75
CA GLU A 553 29.90 12.72 18.14
C GLU A 553 29.70 13.18 16.70
N GLN A 554 28.89 12.45 15.94
CA GLN A 554 28.56 12.79 14.55
C GLN A 554 27.37 13.77 14.46
N GLY A 555 26.63 13.97 15.55
CA GLY A 555 25.42 14.79 15.56
C GLY A 555 24.31 14.22 14.69
N ILE A 556 24.12 12.89 14.72
CA ILE A 556 23.14 12.17 13.87
C ILE A 556 22.10 11.50 14.76
N VAL A 557 20.83 11.67 14.41
CA VAL A 557 19.69 11.03 15.07
C VAL A 557 19.18 9.91 14.18
N ARG A 558 18.93 8.74 14.76
CA ARG A 558 18.28 7.61 14.09
C ARG A 558 16.81 7.58 14.44
N LEU A 559 15.96 7.55 13.41
CA LEU A 559 14.51 7.56 13.53
C LEU A 559 13.90 6.26 12.99
N ALA A 560 12.83 5.79 13.63
CA ALA A 560 11.92 4.77 13.10
C ALA A 560 10.65 5.45 12.57
N ASP A 561 10.33 5.20 11.30
CA ASP A 561 9.26 5.91 10.61
C ASP A 561 7.89 5.28 10.89
N VAL A 562 6.84 6.11 11.01
CA VAL A 562 5.47 5.62 11.21
C VAL A 562 4.78 5.22 9.89
N SER A 563 5.38 5.48 8.73
CA SER A 563 4.83 5.16 7.41
C SER A 563 5.86 4.42 6.56
N VAL A 564 6.15 3.18 6.96
CA VAL A 564 7.17 2.29 6.35
C VAL A 564 6.86 1.91 4.90
N LYS A 565 5.62 2.05 4.44
CA LYS A 565 5.31 1.89 3.01
C LYS A 565 5.75 3.11 2.17
N LYS A 566 5.68 4.31 2.74
CA LYS A 566 5.98 5.57 2.04
C LYS A 566 7.46 5.95 2.15
N TYR A 567 8.05 5.68 3.31
CA TYR A 567 9.42 5.96 3.66
C TYR A 567 10.10 4.69 4.19
N ARG A 568 11.40 4.74 4.48
CA ARG A 568 12.13 3.58 4.99
C ARG A 568 11.79 3.32 6.45
N LYS A 569 11.87 2.06 6.87
CA LYS A 569 11.65 1.59 8.26
C LYS A 569 12.48 2.38 9.26
N THR A 570 13.77 2.58 8.97
CA THR A 570 14.63 3.47 9.76
C THR A 570 15.47 4.35 8.87
N TRP A 571 15.78 5.56 9.34
CA TRP A 571 16.65 6.49 8.62
C TRP A 571 17.40 7.43 9.57
N ASN A 572 18.54 7.91 9.09
CA ASN A 572 19.45 8.79 9.82
C ASN A 572 19.23 10.25 9.39
N VAL A 573 19.24 11.17 10.36
CA VAL A 573 19.03 12.61 10.13
C VAL A 573 20.05 13.41 10.93
N PRO A 574 20.77 14.37 10.30
CA PRO A 574 21.59 15.30 11.05
C PRO A 574 20.74 16.09 12.06
N LEU A 575 21.22 16.18 13.31
CA LEU A 575 20.52 16.81 14.41
C LEU A 575 20.08 18.26 14.11
N PRO A 576 20.90 19.13 13.48
CA PRO A 576 20.46 20.48 13.12
C PRO A 576 19.28 20.49 12.14
N ARG A 577 19.26 19.54 11.20
CA ARG A 577 18.17 19.40 10.22
C ARG A 577 16.90 18.92 10.89
N LEU A 578 17.02 17.94 11.80
CA LEU A 578 15.87 17.48 12.58
C LEU A 578 15.33 18.60 13.46
N TYR A 579 16.19 19.34 14.16
CA TYR A 579 15.79 20.49 14.97
C TYR A 579 15.00 21.51 14.15
N ASN A 580 15.51 21.90 12.97
CA ASN A 580 14.79 22.80 12.06
C ASN A 580 13.45 22.24 11.58
N ALA A 581 13.36 20.93 11.33
CA ALA A 581 12.13 20.29 10.91
C ALA A 581 11.05 20.25 12.01
N VAL A 582 11.44 20.28 13.28
CA VAL A 582 10.51 20.16 14.44
C VAL A 582 9.94 21.52 14.86
N ILE A 583 10.55 22.63 14.45
CA ILE A 583 10.03 23.98 14.70
C ILE A 583 8.62 24.13 14.12
N GLY A 584 7.67 24.55 14.96
CA GLY A 584 6.24 24.64 14.67
C GLY A 584 5.43 23.39 15.05
N TYR A 585 6.09 22.35 15.56
CA TYR A 585 5.48 21.09 16.00
C TYR A 585 5.88 20.80 17.46
N GLY A 586 6.70 19.77 17.70
CA GLY A 586 7.10 19.33 19.02
C GLY A 586 7.25 17.81 19.10
N TYR A 587 7.28 17.29 20.32
CA TYR A 587 7.36 15.87 20.61
C TYR A 587 6.71 15.54 21.94
N LEU A 588 6.36 14.27 22.09
CA LEU A 588 5.88 13.68 23.33
C LEU A 588 6.84 12.58 23.80
N VAL A 589 6.91 12.40 25.11
CA VAL A 589 7.77 11.39 25.76
C VAL A 589 6.92 10.59 26.72
N ALA A 590 6.91 9.27 26.54
CA ALA A 590 6.36 8.31 27.49
C ALA A 590 7.50 7.63 28.24
N ALA A 591 7.46 7.69 29.57
CA ALA A 591 8.51 7.20 30.45
C ALA A 591 7.92 6.38 31.60
N SER A 592 8.75 5.51 32.20
CA SER A 592 8.37 4.73 33.39
C SER A 592 8.40 5.54 34.68
N SER A 593 9.15 6.66 34.72
CA SER A 593 9.25 7.54 35.89
C SER A 593 8.73 8.96 35.58
N PRO A 594 7.89 9.53 36.47
CA PRO A 594 7.54 10.96 36.44
C PRO A 594 8.74 11.91 36.54
N GLU A 595 9.86 11.46 37.12
CA GLU A 595 11.08 12.26 37.26
C GLU A 595 11.70 12.56 35.90
N THR A 596 11.71 11.57 34.99
CA THR A 596 12.17 11.75 33.61
C THR A 596 11.37 12.84 32.91
N ILE A 597 10.04 12.84 33.10
CA ILE A 597 9.16 13.86 32.51
C ILE A 597 9.41 15.24 33.15
N ALA A 598 9.66 15.30 34.46
CA ALA A 598 10.00 16.54 35.14
C ALA A 598 11.29 17.19 34.60
N MET A 599 12.27 16.39 34.17
CA MET A 599 13.53 16.87 33.59
C MET A 599 13.36 17.55 32.22
N LEU A 600 12.24 17.33 31.52
CA LEU A 600 11.92 18.04 30.27
C LEU A 600 11.53 19.51 30.49
N ASN A 601 11.28 19.92 31.75
CA ASN A 601 10.84 21.26 32.14
C ASN A 601 9.62 21.78 31.33
N ALA A 602 8.64 20.91 31.11
CA ALA A 602 7.63 21.07 30.07
C ALA A 602 6.18 21.29 30.55
N LYS A 603 5.95 21.39 31.88
CA LYS A 603 4.60 21.45 32.49
C LYS A 603 3.69 22.56 31.96
N GLN A 604 4.26 23.67 31.49
CA GLN A 604 3.51 24.78 30.91
C GLN A 604 2.79 24.39 29.61
N TYR A 605 3.40 23.53 28.79
CA TYR A 605 2.81 23.07 27.53
C TYR A 605 1.63 22.15 27.81
N GLU A 606 1.77 21.23 28.76
CA GLU A 606 0.68 20.35 29.19
C GLU A 606 -0.56 21.14 29.62
N LYS A 607 -0.38 22.13 30.51
CA LYS A 607 -1.49 22.99 30.96
C LYS A 607 -2.14 23.75 29.81
N SER A 608 -1.33 24.26 28.87
CA SER A 608 -1.84 24.97 27.70
C SER A 608 -2.68 24.07 26.80
N ILE A 609 -2.23 22.84 26.54
CA ILE A 609 -2.93 21.89 25.67
C ILE A 609 -4.24 21.43 26.31
N LEU A 610 -4.21 21.06 27.59
CA LEU A 610 -5.39 20.55 28.30
C LEU A 610 -6.43 21.66 28.57
N GLY A 611 -6.01 22.92 28.57
CA GLY A 611 -6.90 24.07 28.69
C GLY A 611 -7.58 24.50 27.38
N ASP A 612 -7.18 23.95 26.23
CA ASP A 612 -7.68 24.35 24.92
C ASP A 612 -8.49 23.21 24.26
N ALA A 613 -9.79 23.45 24.09
CA ALA A 613 -10.74 22.49 23.53
C ALA A 613 -10.39 22.04 22.12
N ARG A 614 -9.59 22.79 21.35
CA ARG A 614 -9.20 22.39 19.99
C ARG A 614 -8.37 21.09 19.94
N TYR A 615 -7.76 20.71 21.07
CA TYR A 615 -6.94 19.50 21.19
C TYR A 615 -7.68 18.36 21.87
N SER A 616 -8.97 18.54 22.21
CA SER A 616 -9.79 17.44 22.71
C SER A 616 -10.07 16.43 21.59
N LEU A 617 -10.69 15.31 21.94
CA LEU A 617 -11.27 14.44 20.93
C LEU A 617 -12.32 15.25 20.14
N PRO A 618 -12.42 15.05 18.82
CA PRO A 618 -13.44 15.72 18.01
C PRO A 618 -14.82 15.33 18.56
N PRO A 619 -15.78 16.28 18.64
CA PRO A 619 -17.15 15.92 18.96
C PRO A 619 -17.67 15.03 17.84
N THR A 620 -18.31 13.90 18.18
CA THR A 620 -18.97 13.03 17.20
C THR A 620 -19.92 13.90 16.37
N MET A 621 -19.62 14.14 15.08
CA MET A 621 -20.37 15.09 14.25
C MET A 621 -21.80 14.57 14.01
N ARG A 622 -22.75 14.95 14.86
CA ARG A 622 -24.17 14.57 14.75
C ARG A 622 -24.99 15.37 13.70
N LEU A 623 -24.38 15.93 12.66
CA LEU A 623 -25.09 16.87 11.76
C LEU A 623 -25.15 16.50 10.28
N HIS A 624 -24.48 15.43 9.83
CA HIS A 624 -24.70 14.88 8.50
C HIS A 624 -25.19 13.44 8.61
N ARG A 625 -26.27 13.12 7.89
CA ARG A 625 -26.90 11.78 7.88
C ARG A 625 -25.88 10.67 7.54
N PHE A 626 -24.83 11.01 6.79
CA PHE A 626 -23.83 10.04 6.35
C PHE A 626 -22.50 10.74 5.98
N GLU A 627 -21.37 10.20 6.46
CA GLU A 627 -20.03 10.72 6.14
C GLU A 627 -19.53 10.16 4.81
N TYR A 628 -19.02 11.03 3.94
CA TYR A 628 -18.36 10.62 2.70
C TYR A 628 -16.89 11.06 2.75
N PRO A 629 -15.97 10.15 3.10
CA PRO A 629 -14.55 10.48 3.20
C PRO A 629 -13.99 10.90 1.85
N LYS A 630 -12.82 11.57 1.86
CA LYS A 630 -12.20 12.08 0.63
C LYS A 630 -11.86 11.00 -0.41
N LYS A 631 -11.70 9.75 0.05
CA LYS A 631 -11.47 8.59 -0.81
C LYS A 631 -12.71 7.70 -0.82
N ASN A 632 -12.90 6.99 -1.91
CA ASN A 632 -14.07 6.17 -2.15
C ASN A 632 -13.88 4.77 -1.54
N TYR A 633 -14.05 4.67 -0.22
CA TYR A 633 -13.93 3.40 0.48
C TYR A 633 -15.19 2.55 0.32
N VAL A 634 -15.01 1.24 0.20
CA VAL A 634 -16.12 0.28 0.04
C VAL A 634 -17.04 0.28 1.27
N VAL A 635 -16.49 0.51 2.46
CA VAL A 635 -17.28 0.64 3.71
C VAL A 635 -18.36 1.73 3.61
N THR A 636 -18.10 2.80 2.87
CA THR A 636 -19.09 3.87 2.64
C THR A 636 -20.31 3.34 1.90
N ILE A 637 -20.12 2.52 0.86
CA ILE A 637 -21.22 1.88 0.13
C ILE A 637 -21.97 0.87 1.00
N LEU A 638 -21.24 0.06 1.78
CA LEU A 638 -21.88 -0.93 2.66
C LEU A 638 -22.75 -0.26 3.72
N ALA A 639 -22.24 0.79 4.36
CA ALA A 639 -23.01 1.55 5.34
C ALA A 639 -24.22 2.27 4.70
N GLU A 640 -24.10 2.80 3.48
CA GLU A 640 -25.22 3.46 2.78
C GLU A 640 -26.30 2.44 2.41
N ALA A 641 -25.89 1.22 2.04
CA ALA A 641 -26.82 0.12 1.77
C ALA A 641 -27.58 -0.32 3.03
N PHE A 642 -26.92 -0.43 4.19
CA PHE A 642 -27.61 -0.74 5.46
C PHE A 642 -28.56 0.39 5.89
N ASP A 643 -28.17 1.66 5.77
CA ASP A 643 -29.07 2.81 6.05
C ASP A 643 -30.29 2.80 5.10
N THR A 644 -30.07 2.48 3.82
CA THR A 644 -31.15 2.39 2.81
C THR A 644 -32.18 1.33 3.17
N LEU A 645 -31.75 0.21 3.78
CA LEU A 645 -32.61 -0.85 4.29
C LEU A 645 -33.28 -0.50 5.64
N GLY A 646 -33.00 0.67 6.22
CA GLY A 646 -33.60 1.16 7.45
C GLY A 646 -32.89 0.75 8.74
N PHE A 647 -31.68 0.21 8.66
CA PHE A 647 -30.85 -0.05 9.84
C PHE A 647 -30.14 1.22 10.31
N ASP A 648 -29.91 1.36 11.62
CA ASP A 648 -29.10 2.44 12.18
C ASP A 648 -27.61 2.16 11.91
N ALA A 649 -27.18 2.46 10.69
CA ALA A 649 -25.84 2.15 10.20
C ALA A 649 -25.18 3.39 9.59
N ASN A 650 -23.93 3.61 9.96
CA ASN A 650 -23.09 4.64 9.36
C ASN A 650 -21.68 4.09 9.13
N VAL A 651 -20.83 4.90 8.51
CA VAL A 651 -19.47 4.48 8.16
C VAL A 651 -18.65 4.07 9.39
N GLU A 652 -18.80 4.77 10.51
CA GLU A 652 -18.11 4.48 11.77
C GLU A 652 -18.57 3.15 12.36
N THR A 653 -19.88 2.89 12.44
CA THR A 653 -20.41 1.65 13.02
C THR A 653 -20.01 0.45 12.17
N VAL A 654 -20.12 0.53 10.84
CA VAL A 654 -19.70 -0.56 9.96
C VAL A 654 -18.20 -0.79 10.09
N ALA A 655 -17.37 0.26 10.09
CA ALA A 655 -15.92 0.10 10.24
C ALA A 655 -15.50 -0.54 11.57
N ASN A 656 -16.13 -0.12 12.68
CA ASN A 656 -15.72 -0.55 14.01
C ASN A 656 -16.33 -1.89 14.45
N LEU A 657 -17.53 -2.23 13.96
CA LEU A 657 -18.31 -3.37 14.45
C LEU A 657 -18.31 -4.58 13.51
N SER A 658 -17.75 -4.45 12.30
CA SER A 658 -17.57 -5.60 11.39
C SER A 658 -16.49 -6.59 11.85
N GLY A 659 -15.67 -6.25 12.85
CA GLY A 659 -14.60 -7.12 13.36
C GLY A 659 -13.33 -7.16 12.50
N PHE A 660 -13.13 -6.19 11.60
CA PHE A 660 -11.93 -6.10 10.76
C PHE A 660 -10.98 -5.00 11.22
N HIS A 661 -9.69 -5.17 10.96
CA HIS A 661 -8.69 -4.13 11.21
C HIS A 661 -9.03 -2.87 10.39
N ILE A 662 -8.83 -1.67 10.95
CA ILE A 662 -9.20 -0.42 10.25
C ILE A 662 -8.48 -0.24 8.91
N SER A 663 -7.21 -0.64 8.81
CA SER A 663 -6.47 -0.61 7.53
C SER A 663 -7.13 -1.46 6.45
N PHE A 664 -7.89 -2.49 6.82
CA PHE A 664 -8.67 -3.28 5.87
C PHE A 664 -9.90 -2.50 5.37
N MET A 665 -10.60 -1.80 6.27
CA MET A 665 -11.77 -0.97 5.94
C MET A 665 -11.41 0.25 5.07
N LEU A 666 -10.15 0.69 5.12
CA LEU A 666 -9.60 1.78 4.32
C LEU A 666 -9.07 1.35 2.95
N SER A 667 -9.25 0.09 2.55
CA SER A 667 -8.86 -0.32 1.20
C SER A 667 -9.75 0.37 0.15
N ALA A 668 -9.11 1.00 -0.84
CA ALA A 668 -9.82 1.56 -1.99
C ALA A 668 -10.40 0.48 -2.91
N HIS A 669 -9.90 -0.76 -2.81
CA HIS A 669 -10.38 -1.90 -3.58
C HIS A 669 -10.53 -3.13 -2.71
N LEU A 670 -11.76 -3.61 -2.55
CA LEU A 670 -12.07 -4.90 -1.90
C LEU A 670 -12.63 -5.84 -2.96
N PRO A 671 -12.14 -7.09 -3.07
CA PRO A 671 -12.83 -8.12 -3.84
C PRO A 671 -14.27 -8.33 -3.38
N LEU A 672 -15.12 -8.83 -4.27
CA LEU A 672 -16.56 -9.00 -4.01
C LEU A 672 -16.83 -9.82 -2.75
N GLU A 673 -16.15 -10.96 -2.60
CA GLU A 673 -16.31 -11.85 -1.44
C GLU A 673 -15.76 -11.25 -0.14
N SER A 674 -14.71 -10.44 -0.22
CA SER A 674 -14.19 -9.69 0.94
C SER A 674 -15.23 -8.67 1.42
N ALA A 675 -15.83 -7.90 0.51
CA ALA A 675 -16.89 -6.94 0.84
C ALA A 675 -18.14 -7.64 1.42
N ALA A 676 -18.50 -8.81 0.87
CA ALA A 676 -19.59 -9.62 1.40
C ALA A 676 -19.31 -10.12 2.82
N THR A 677 -18.08 -10.55 3.11
CA THR A 677 -17.67 -11.01 4.44
C THR A 677 -17.78 -9.87 5.47
N VAL A 678 -17.40 -8.64 5.10
CA VAL A 678 -17.61 -7.45 5.95
C VAL A 678 -19.08 -7.26 6.30
N ALA A 679 -19.93 -7.25 5.29
CA ALA A 679 -21.36 -7.02 5.47
C ALA A 679 -22.01 -8.14 6.31
N ARG A 680 -21.62 -9.41 6.08
CA ARG A 680 -22.07 -10.56 6.88
C ARG A 680 -21.65 -10.47 8.34
N ASN A 681 -20.42 -10.06 8.62
CA ASN A 681 -19.94 -9.91 10.00
C ASN A 681 -20.58 -8.71 10.70
N TYR A 682 -20.81 -7.59 10.00
CA TYR A 682 -21.56 -6.47 10.56
C TYR A 682 -22.99 -6.87 10.92
N SER A 683 -23.67 -7.58 10.02
CA SER A 683 -25.02 -8.09 10.28
C SER A 683 -25.05 -8.98 11.53
N HIS A 684 -24.08 -9.90 11.65
CA HIS A 684 -23.99 -10.81 12.79
C HIS A 684 -23.67 -10.09 14.11
N ASN A 685 -22.58 -9.31 14.13
CA ASN A 685 -22.05 -8.71 15.35
C ASN A 685 -22.89 -7.55 15.88
N HIS A 686 -23.60 -6.83 15.00
CA HIS A 686 -24.30 -5.60 15.37
C HIS A 686 -25.81 -5.63 15.11
N LEU A 687 -26.25 -6.19 13.98
CA LEU A 687 -27.68 -6.21 13.62
C LEU A 687 -28.42 -7.46 14.14
N GLY A 688 -27.72 -8.38 14.80
CA GLY A 688 -28.30 -9.65 15.24
C GLY A 688 -28.84 -10.48 14.07
N ASP A 689 -28.09 -10.53 12.98
CA ASP A 689 -28.42 -11.26 11.74
C ASP A 689 -29.73 -10.81 11.06
N GLN A 690 -30.18 -9.57 11.26
CA GLN A 690 -31.40 -9.04 10.62
C GLN A 690 -31.21 -8.67 9.13
N ALA A 691 -30.00 -8.78 8.59
CA ALA A 691 -29.74 -8.59 7.17
C ALA A 691 -29.03 -9.79 6.56
N SER A 692 -29.48 -10.24 5.38
CA SER A 692 -28.86 -11.32 4.61
C SER A 692 -28.07 -10.78 3.42
N ILE A 693 -26.94 -11.43 3.13
CA ILE A 693 -25.99 -10.98 2.10
C ILE A 693 -25.68 -12.10 1.11
N LEU A 694 -26.04 -11.87 -0.16
CA LEU A 694 -25.84 -12.80 -1.27
C LEU A 694 -24.88 -12.22 -2.31
N THR A 695 -23.90 -13.01 -2.73
CA THR A 695 -22.96 -12.67 -3.81
C THR A 695 -23.33 -13.39 -5.10
N THR A 696 -23.11 -12.75 -6.24
CA THR A 696 -23.20 -13.40 -7.56
C THR A 696 -22.04 -12.95 -8.42
N HIS A 697 -21.15 -13.89 -8.76
CA HIS A 697 -20.07 -13.66 -9.70
C HIS A 697 -20.56 -13.75 -11.15
N MET A 698 -20.07 -12.86 -12.00
CA MET A 698 -20.38 -12.82 -13.43
C MET A 698 -19.27 -13.49 -14.25
N ASP A 699 -18.86 -14.69 -13.81
CA ASP A 699 -17.81 -15.50 -14.45
C ASP A 699 -18.21 -15.83 -15.90
N LYS A 700 -17.30 -15.60 -16.86
CA LYS A 700 -17.55 -15.92 -18.28
C LYS A 700 -17.87 -17.40 -18.44
N ASP A 701 -18.73 -17.70 -19.42
CA ASP A 701 -19.12 -19.07 -19.80
C ASP A 701 -19.88 -19.87 -18.70
N THR A 702 -20.30 -19.22 -17.61
CA THR A 702 -21.19 -19.82 -16.61
C THR A 702 -22.66 -19.56 -16.95
N LYS A 703 -23.54 -20.53 -16.66
CA LYS A 703 -24.97 -20.47 -17.03
C LYS A 703 -25.71 -19.25 -16.48
N ASN A 704 -25.28 -18.74 -15.33
CA ASN A 704 -25.94 -17.64 -14.61
C ASN A 704 -25.26 -16.27 -14.85
N SER A 705 -24.20 -16.21 -15.66
CA SER A 705 -23.54 -14.95 -16.02
C SER A 705 -24.06 -14.45 -17.36
N THR A 706 -25.26 -13.88 -17.33
CA THR A 706 -25.90 -13.31 -18.52
C THR A 706 -26.47 -11.92 -18.22
N PRO A 707 -26.58 -11.04 -19.24
CA PRO A 707 -27.25 -9.75 -19.08
C PRO A 707 -28.67 -9.88 -18.54
N GLN A 708 -29.38 -10.96 -18.89
CA GLN A 708 -30.72 -11.23 -18.37
C GLN A 708 -30.71 -11.49 -16.86
N THR A 709 -29.75 -12.27 -16.36
CA THR A 709 -29.62 -12.52 -14.92
C THR A 709 -29.36 -11.22 -14.16
N LEU A 710 -28.55 -10.32 -14.73
CA LEU A 710 -28.34 -8.99 -14.15
C LEU A 710 -29.63 -8.16 -14.14
N ILE A 711 -30.41 -8.15 -15.22
CA ILE A 711 -31.72 -7.47 -15.28
C ILE A 711 -32.64 -8.00 -14.17
N ASP A 712 -32.71 -9.32 -14.02
CA ASP A 712 -33.59 -9.96 -13.04
C ASP A 712 -33.20 -9.55 -11.62
N GLN A 713 -31.90 -9.50 -11.30
CA GLN A 713 -31.40 -8.99 -10.02
C GLN A 713 -31.71 -7.51 -9.79
N ILE A 714 -31.50 -6.68 -10.82
CA ILE A 714 -31.79 -5.25 -10.78
C ILE A 714 -33.28 -5.01 -10.50
N CYS A 715 -34.16 -5.68 -11.25
CA CYS A 715 -35.60 -5.56 -11.07
C CYS A 715 -36.01 -6.04 -9.68
N LEU A 716 -35.48 -7.18 -9.23
CA LEU A 716 -35.76 -7.74 -7.90
C LEU A 716 -35.43 -6.79 -6.76
N ALA A 717 -34.37 -5.99 -6.88
CA ALA A 717 -34.00 -4.98 -5.89
C ALA A 717 -34.83 -3.69 -5.99
N VAL A 718 -35.00 -3.16 -7.22
CA VAL A 718 -35.70 -1.88 -7.46
C VAL A 718 -37.21 -2.00 -7.17
N GLU A 719 -37.80 -3.19 -7.30
CA GLU A 719 -39.20 -3.44 -6.96
C GLU A 719 -39.49 -3.39 -5.44
N SER A 720 -38.47 -3.55 -4.59
CA SER A 720 -38.63 -3.57 -3.12
C SER A 720 -37.47 -2.85 -2.41
N PRO A 721 -37.26 -1.55 -2.66
CA PRO A 721 -36.04 -0.83 -2.26
C PRO A 721 -35.89 -0.63 -0.75
N LYS A 722 -36.97 -0.85 0.03
CA LYS A 722 -36.92 -0.84 1.51
C LYS A 722 -36.50 -2.18 2.10
N GLU A 723 -36.60 -3.25 1.32
CA GLU A 723 -36.33 -4.62 1.76
C GLU A 723 -35.09 -5.20 1.10
N ARG A 724 -34.66 -4.65 -0.04
CA ARG A 724 -33.59 -5.16 -0.90
C ARG A 724 -32.75 -4.01 -1.45
N CYS A 725 -31.43 -4.17 -1.37
CA CYS A 725 -30.45 -3.23 -1.92
C CYS A 725 -29.43 -4.01 -2.75
N LEU A 726 -29.28 -3.64 -4.02
CA LEU A 726 -28.30 -4.26 -4.92
C LEU A 726 -27.10 -3.35 -5.11
N ILE A 727 -25.92 -3.90 -4.85
CA ILE A 727 -24.64 -3.26 -5.10
C ILE A 727 -23.94 -3.99 -6.25
N VAL A 728 -23.31 -3.24 -7.15
CA VAL A 728 -22.48 -3.78 -8.24
C VAL A 728 -21.00 -3.53 -7.94
N ASN A 729 -20.16 -4.53 -8.17
CA ASN A 729 -18.69 -4.43 -8.23
C ASN A 729 -18.27 -4.47 -9.70
N PHE A 730 -17.62 -3.41 -10.19
CA PHE A 730 -17.31 -3.23 -11.61
C PHE A 730 -15.89 -2.71 -11.85
N ASP A 731 -15.35 -2.99 -13.04
CA ASP A 731 -14.08 -2.42 -13.47
C ASP A 731 -14.25 -0.94 -13.88
N THR A 732 -13.75 -0.05 -13.02
CA THR A 732 -13.76 1.40 -13.27
C THR A 732 -13.07 1.79 -14.59
N ALA A 733 -12.08 1.03 -15.06
CA ALA A 733 -11.38 1.36 -16.31
C ALA A 733 -12.29 1.18 -17.53
N VAL A 734 -13.17 0.16 -17.52
CA VAL A 734 -14.16 -0.07 -18.57
C VAL A 734 -15.15 1.10 -18.66
N ILE A 735 -15.62 1.59 -17.50
CA ILE A 735 -16.54 2.73 -17.44
C ILE A 735 -15.85 4.04 -17.84
N GLN A 736 -14.66 4.32 -17.27
CA GLN A 736 -13.89 5.55 -17.52
C GLN A 736 -13.41 5.67 -18.97
N ALA A 737 -13.20 4.55 -19.67
CA ALA A 737 -12.89 4.56 -21.10
C ALA A 737 -14.04 5.16 -21.93
N ASN A 738 -15.28 5.10 -21.45
CA ASN A 738 -16.45 5.64 -22.11
C ASN A 738 -16.80 7.05 -21.59
N LYS A 739 -16.23 8.07 -22.23
CA LYS A 739 -16.43 9.49 -21.88
C LYS A 739 -17.89 9.98 -21.96
N GLY A 740 -18.77 9.26 -22.65
CA GLY A 740 -20.20 9.60 -22.73
C GLY A 740 -20.99 9.18 -21.49
N VAL A 741 -20.44 8.24 -20.70
CA VAL A 741 -21.05 7.67 -19.50
C VAL A 741 -20.39 8.23 -18.24
N TRP A 742 -19.07 8.39 -18.27
CA TRP A 742 -18.33 8.87 -17.11
C TRP A 742 -18.59 10.34 -16.80
N ASN A 743 -19.02 10.64 -15.57
CA ASN A 743 -19.33 11.98 -15.10
C ASN A 743 -18.10 12.82 -14.72
N GLY A 744 -16.88 12.28 -14.91
CA GLY A 744 -15.63 12.98 -14.62
C GLY A 744 -15.16 12.86 -13.16
N GLY A 745 -15.89 12.13 -12.31
CA GLY A 745 -15.50 11.88 -10.92
C GLY A 745 -14.24 11.02 -10.77
N SER A 746 -13.91 10.70 -9.52
CA SER A 746 -12.86 9.73 -9.16
C SER A 746 -13.45 8.47 -8.52
N GLY A 747 -14.71 8.15 -8.86
CA GLY A 747 -15.57 7.14 -8.23
C GLY A 747 -14.92 5.78 -7.97
N GLY A 748 -15.46 5.06 -6.98
CA GLY A 748 -14.97 3.75 -6.55
C GLY A 748 -15.48 2.58 -7.41
N PRO A 749 -14.97 1.35 -7.19
CA PRO A 749 -15.38 0.16 -7.94
C PRO A 749 -16.73 -0.43 -7.48
N TYR A 750 -17.42 0.23 -6.55
CA TYR A 750 -18.71 -0.19 -6.01
C TYR A 750 -19.74 0.92 -6.16
N ALA A 751 -20.96 0.54 -6.55
CA ALA A 751 -22.10 1.45 -6.61
C ALA A 751 -23.41 0.73 -6.27
N ILE A 752 -24.34 1.45 -5.64
CA ILE A 752 -25.71 1.01 -5.38
C ILE A 752 -26.55 1.24 -6.63
N VAL A 753 -27.37 0.25 -6.99
CA VAL A 753 -28.37 0.37 -8.05
C VAL A 753 -29.60 1.10 -7.52
N LEU A 754 -29.90 2.27 -8.10
CA LEU A 754 -31.03 3.11 -7.70
C LEU A 754 -32.29 2.86 -8.53
N SER A 755 -32.13 2.71 -9.85
CA SER A 755 -33.25 2.51 -10.76
C SER A 755 -32.81 1.89 -12.08
N TYR A 756 -33.79 1.35 -12.82
CA TYR A 756 -33.58 0.80 -14.15
C TYR A 756 -34.70 1.24 -15.08
N ASP A 757 -34.32 1.86 -16.20
CA ASP A 757 -35.22 2.21 -17.29
C ASP A 757 -35.19 1.09 -18.34
N LYS A 758 -36.30 0.36 -18.44
CA LYS A 758 -36.47 -0.76 -19.38
C LYS A 758 -36.51 -0.29 -20.83
N ASP A 759 -37.03 0.90 -21.10
CA ASP A 759 -37.22 1.41 -22.46
C ASP A 759 -35.88 1.83 -23.07
N THR A 760 -35.02 2.46 -22.26
CA THR A 760 -33.70 2.92 -22.70
C THR A 760 -32.56 1.97 -22.34
N SER A 761 -32.83 0.91 -21.56
CA SER A 761 -31.82 -0.02 -21.02
C SER A 761 -30.71 0.68 -20.25
N LEU A 762 -31.09 1.69 -19.46
CA LEU A 762 -30.20 2.50 -18.64
C LEU A 762 -30.35 2.18 -17.16
N VAL A 763 -29.23 2.00 -16.46
CA VAL A 763 -29.17 1.73 -15.02
C VAL A 763 -28.65 2.99 -14.33
N THR A 764 -29.37 3.46 -13.30
CA THR A 764 -28.93 4.57 -12.45
C THR A 764 -28.19 4.02 -11.25
N LEU A 765 -26.99 4.54 -10.99
CA LEU A 765 -26.06 4.08 -9.97
C LEU A 765 -25.68 5.22 -9.02
N SER A 766 -25.39 4.89 -7.75
CA SER A 766 -24.84 5.80 -6.74
C SER A 766 -23.53 5.23 -6.18
N ASP A 767 -22.42 5.95 -6.31
CA ASP A 767 -21.13 5.53 -5.76
C ASP A 767 -20.70 6.36 -4.52
N ALA A 768 -19.54 6.01 -3.96
CA ALA A 768 -19.02 6.60 -2.73
C ALA A 768 -18.32 7.96 -2.92
N ASN A 769 -18.49 8.62 -4.07
CA ASN A 769 -17.80 9.87 -4.37
C ASN A 769 -18.06 10.94 -3.29
N GLN A 770 -17.01 11.60 -2.78
CA GLN A 770 -17.18 12.67 -1.79
C GLN A 770 -18.10 13.79 -2.28
N GLU A 771 -18.08 14.09 -3.59
CA GLU A 771 -18.87 15.17 -4.20
C GLU A 771 -20.27 14.68 -4.55
N ALA A 772 -21.29 15.16 -3.83
CA ALA A 772 -22.67 14.72 -3.99
C ALA A 772 -23.18 14.77 -5.44
N PHE A 773 -22.76 15.76 -6.23
CA PHE A 773 -23.16 15.90 -7.64
C PHE A 773 -22.57 14.83 -8.56
N LEU A 774 -21.47 14.18 -8.16
CA LEU A 774 -20.77 13.16 -8.94
C LEU A 774 -21.03 11.74 -8.42
N ARG A 775 -21.86 11.57 -7.38
CA ARG A 775 -22.21 10.25 -6.84
C ARG A 775 -23.15 9.49 -7.76
N THR A 776 -24.16 10.19 -8.28
CA THR A 776 -25.19 9.58 -9.10
C THR A 776 -24.86 9.72 -10.58
N TRP A 777 -24.91 8.61 -11.30
CA TRP A 777 -24.64 8.55 -12.74
C TRP A 777 -25.44 7.43 -13.40
N VAL A 778 -25.49 7.45 -14.73
CA VAL A 778 -26.31 6.53 -15.53
C VAL A 778 -25.43 5.73 -16.48
N CYS A 779 -25.64 4.42 -16.56
CA CYS A 779 -24.85 3.50 -17.37
C CYS A 779 -25.74 2.65 -18.30
N PRO A 780 -25.36 2.46 -19.58
CA PRO A 780 -25.96 1.43 -20.41
C PRO A 780 -25.75 0.03 -19.82
N LEU A 781 -26.80 -0.80 -19.81
CA LEU A 781 -26.77 -2.13 -19.20
C LEU A 781 -25.64 -3.02 -19.74
N ASN A 782 -25.44 -3.06 -21.07
CA ASN A 782 -24.39 -3.91 -21.67
C ASN A 782 -22.98 -3.46 -21.25
N LEU A 783 -22.76 -2.14 -21.16
CA LEU A 783 -21.48 -1.61 -20.67
C LEU A 783 -21.26 -1.96 -19.19
N LEU A 784 -22.31 -1.91 -18.38
CA LEU A 784 -22.25 -2.34 -16.98
C LEU A 784 -21.95 -3.85 -16.89
N PHE A 785 -22.60 -4.67 -17.73
CA PHE A 785 -22.36 -6.12 -17.79
C PHE A 785 -20.91 -6.46 -18.15
N ASP A 786 -20.33 -5.77 -19.13
CA ASP A 786 -18.91 -5.94 -19.49
C ASP A 786 -17.99 -5.57 -18.32
N ALA A 787 -18.32 -4.50 -17.58
CA ALA A 787 -17.52 -4.04 -16.45
C ALA A 787 -17.63 -4.97 -15.21
N ILE A 788 -18.79 -5.59 -14.96
CA ILE A 788 -18.97 -6.55 -13.85
C ILE A 788 -18.49 -7.97 -14.20
N SER A 789 -18.42 -8.33 -15.48
CA SER A 789 -17.88 -9.63 -15.93
C SER A 789 -16.36 -9.61 -16.15
N ALA A 790 -15.73 -8.44 -16.01
CA ALA A 790 -14.28 -8.30 -16.00
C ALA A 790 -13.67 -9.09 -14.84
N VAL A 791 -12.50 -9.69 -15.07
CA VAL A 791 -11.75 -10.41 -14.05
C VAL A 791 -11.10 -9.39 -13.11
N ASP A 792 -11.33 -9.54 -11.81
CA ASP A 792 -10.64 -8.76 -10.81
C ASP A 792 -9.18 -9.23 -10.71
N SER A 793 -8.24 -8.33 -10.97
CA SER A 793 -6.80 -8.56 -10.78
C SER A 793 -6.40 -8.97 -9.35
N ILE A 794 -7.30 -8.78 -8.40
CA ILE A 794 -7.08 -9.14 -7.01
C ILE A 794 -7.57 -10.57 -6.71
N SER A 795 -8.86 -10.87 -6.85
CA SER A 795 -9.40 -12.23 -6.56
C SER A 795 -9.17 -13.24 -7.67
N LEU A 796 -8.72 -12.80 -8.85
CA LEU A 796 -8.56 -13.63 -10.06
C LEU A 796 -9.85 -14.30 -10.51
N ARG A 797 -10.97 -13.66 -10.20
CA ARG A 797 -12.32 -14.12 -10.53
C ARG A 797 -13.10 -12.95 -11.10
N ALA A 798 -14.18 -13.22 -11.86
CA ALA A 798 -15.03 -12.14 -12.30
C ALA A 798 -15.59 -11.35 -11.12
N ARG A 799 -15.89 -10.08 -11.35
CA ARG A 799 -16.64 -9.25 -10.41
C ARG A 799 -18.12 -9.70 -10.41
N GLY A 800 -19.03 -8.82 -10.02
CA GLY A 800 -20.44 -9.18 -9.99
C GLY A 800 -21.26 -8.32 -9.04
N THR A 801 -22.21 -8.94 -8.36
CA THR A 801 -23.21 -8.24 -7.55
C THR A 801 -23.23 -8.72 -6.10
N LEU A 802 -23.65 -7.81 -5.22
CA LEU A 802 -23.87 -8.03 -3.80
C LEU A 802 -25.29 -7.57 -3.46
N LEU A 803 -26.17 -8.51 -3.14
CA LEU A 803 -27.56 -8.25 -2.77
C LEU A 803 -27.69 -8.32 -1.26
N LEU A 804 -28.12 -7.21 -0.65
CA LEU A 804 -28.47 -7.13 0.77
C LEU A 804 -29.99 -7.15 0.88
N THR A 805 -30.52 -7.95 1.82
CA THR A 805 -31.95 -7.98 2.13
C THR A 805 -32.20 -7.86 3.62
N THR A 806 -33.41 -7.44 4.00
CA THR A 806 -33.90 -7.44 5.39
C THR A 806 -34.35 -8.82 5.89
N GLU A 807 -34.09 -9.88 5.11
CA GLU A 807 -34.35 -11.25 5.56
C GLU A 807 -33.30 -11.66 6.60
N MET A 808 -33.73 -12.41 7.62
CA MET A 808 -32.84 -12.86 8.68
C MET A 808 -31.80 -13.86 8.15
N GLN A 809 -30.53 -13.62 8.47
CA GLN A 809 -29.39 -14.48 8.14
C GLN A 809 -29.01 -15.45 9.27
N ASN A 810 -29.86 -15.60 10.29
CA ASN A 810 -29.65 -16.47 11.47
C ASN A 810 -29.08 -17.85 11.09
N ASP A 811 -29.44 -18.33 9.90
CA ASP A 811 -29.05 -19.63 9.41
C ASP A 811 -27.54 -19.79 9.21
N ASN A 812 -26.75 -18.75 8.97
CA ASN A 812 -25.32 -18.91 8.68
C ASN A 812 -24.47 -19.21 9.92
N TYR A 813 -24.87 -18.75 11.11
CA TYR A 813 -24.06 -18.82 12.33
C TYR A 813 -24.61 -19.77 13.41
N VAL A 814 -25.88 -20.19 13.31
CA VAL A 814 -26.50 -21.12 14.29
C VAL A 814 -25.94 -22.54 14.19
N GLY A 815 -25.53 -23.12 15.32
CA GLY A 815 -25.02 -24.51 15.38
C GLY A 815 -23.72 -24.71 14.60
N THR A 816 -22.96 -23.64 14.41
CA THR A 816 -21.60 -23.67 13.88
C THR A 816 -20.59 -23.95 14.99
N TYR A 817 -19.38 -24.33 14.62
CA TYR A 817 -18.29 -24.56 15.57
C TYR A 817 -17.64 -23.26 16.11
N GLY A 818 -18.13 -22.08 15.69
CA GLY A 818 -17.76 -20.80 16.28
C GLY A 818 -16.34 -20.32 15.96
N TYR A 819 -15.83 -20.60 14.75
CA TYR A 819 -14.52 -20.10 14.31
C TYR A 819 -14.50 -18.57 14.32
N ASP A 820 -13.56 -17.98 15.04
CA ASP A 820 -13.37 -16.53 15.04
C ASP A 820 -12.67 -16.11 13.73
N MET A 821 -13.46 -15.57 12.80
CA MET A 821 -12.94 -15.07 11.52
C MET A 821 -11.98 -13.88 11.68
N THR A 822 -11.88 -13.26 12.86
CA THR A 822 -10.85 -12.25 13.11
C THR A 822 -9.45 -12.88 13.22
N HIS A 823 -9.35 -14.14 13.69
CA HIS A 823 -8.09 -14.89 13.79
C HIS A 823 -7.58 -15.38 12.43
N SER A 824 -8.46 -15.55 11.44
CA SER A 824 -8.08 -16.03 10.11
C SER A 824 -7.35 -14.96 9.26
N LEU A 825 -7.34 -13.69 9.68
CA LEU A 825 -6.98 -12.56 8.82
C LEU A 825 -5.59 -11.96 9.09
N VAL A 826 -4.73 -12.64 9.85
CA VAL A 826 -3.53 -11.98 10.38
C VAL A 826 -2.50 -11.60 9.31
N HIS A 827 -2.57 -12.14 8.08
CA HIS A 827 -1.79 -11.61 6.96
C HIS A 827 -2.59 -11.56 5.64
N HIS A 828 -3.04 -10.35 5.30
CA HIS A 828 -3.55 -9.89 3.99
C HIS A 828 -4.72 -10.67 3.34
N PRO A 829 -5.97 -10.32 3.68
CA PRO A 829 -7.19 -10.99 3.20
C PRO A 829 -7.62 -10.65 1.76
N PHE A 830 -6.75 -10.01 0.99
CA PHE A 830 -7.07 -9.53 -0.35
C PHE A 830 -6.49 -10.39 -1.44
N LYS A 831 -5.80 -11.50 -1.16
CA LYS A 831 -5.17 -12.25 -2.25
C LYS A 831 -5.53 -13.73 -2.17
N PRO A 832 -5.59 -14.39 -3.33
CA PRO A 832 -5.81 -15.82 -3.38
C PRO A 832 -4.74 -16.52 -2.56
N SER A 833 -5.16 -17.49 -1.75
CA SER A 833 -4.22 -18.28 -0.98
C SER A 833 -3.45 -19.21 -1.92
N VAL A 834 -2.11 -19.12 -1.88
CA VAL A 834 -1.22 -19.99 -2.67
C VAL A 834 -1.31 -21.44 -2.20
N TRP A 835 -1.55 -21.65 -0.90
CA TRP A 835 -1.78 -22.98 -0.33
C TRP A 835 -2.88 -22.89 0.74
N PRO A 836 -4.15 -23.07 0.35
CA PRO A 836 -5.32 -22.90 1.24
C PRO A 836 -5.24 -23.70 2.56
N ALA A 837 -4.52 -24.83 2.56
CA ALA A 837 -4.34 -25.64 3.77
C ALA A 837 -3.59 -24.91 4.89
N LEU A 838 -2.65 -24.00 4.57
CA LEU A 838 -1.90 -23.25 5.59
C LEU A 838 -2.84 -22.38 6.43
N HIS A 839 -3.76 -21.70 5.76
CA HIS A 839 -4.77 -20.86 6.39
C HIS A 839 -5.70 -21.70 7.26
N CYS A 840 -6.23 -22.81 6.72
CA CYS A 840 -7.11 -23.70 7.47
C CYS A 840 -6.41 -24.34 8.68
N LEU A 841 -5.14 -24.74 8.56
CA LEU A 841 -4.37 -25.29 9.68
C LEU A 841 -4.09 -24.24 10.76
N ALA A 842 -3.78 -23.01 10.38
CA ALA A 842 -3.62 -21.89 11.31
C ALA A 842 -4.91 -21.57 12.06
N LEU A 843 -6.04 -21.56 11.36
CA LEU A 843 -7.37 -21.39 11.95
C LEU A 843 -7.68 -22.51 12.95
N VAL A 844 -7.53 -23.78 12.53
CA VAL A 844 -7.80 -24.94 13.40
C VAL A 844 -6.89 -24.95 14.62
N ALA A 845 -5.59 -24.65 14.47
CA ALA A 845 -4.66 -24.60 15.58
C ALA A 845 -5.00 -23.49 16.57
N SER A 846 -5.40 -22.31 16.08
CA SER A 846 -5.80 -21.18 16.91
C SER A 846 -7.06 -21.50 17.73
N GLU A 847 -8.08 -22.09 17.10
CA GLU A 847 -9.34 -22.42 17.78
C GLU A 847 -9.20 -23.62 18.72
N MET A 848 -8.51 -24.69 18.32
CA MET A 848 -8.36 -25.87 19.16
C MET A 848 -7.43 -25.63 20.36
N CYS A 849 -6.50 -24.68 20.29
CA CYS A 849 -5.55 -24.38 21.38
C CYS A 849 -5.93 -23.14 22.22
N GLY A 850 -6.70 -22.18 21.69
CA GLY A 850 -7.00 -20.89 22.34
C GLY A 850 -7.94 -20.96 23.57
N SER A 851 -8.58 -22.10 23.83
CA SER A 851 -9.66 -22.24 24.82
C SER A 851 -9.24 -22.77 26.21
N ASP A 852 -8.01 -23.25 26.39
CA ASP A 852 -7.61 -23.90 27.65
C ASP A 852 -6.90 -22.93 28.61
N ALA A 853 -7.64 -22.48 29.62
CA ALA A 853 -7.18 -21.64 30.73
C ALA A 853 -6.15 -22.30 31.67
N VAL A 854 -5.59 -23.45 31.29
CA VAL A 854 -4.49 -24.09 32.03
C VAL A 854 -3.20 -23.76 31.29
N ALA A 855 -2.55 -22.70 31.77
CA ALA A 855 -1.23 -22.28 31.36
C ALA A 855 -0.18 -23.38 31.65
N THR A 856 -0.07 -24.37 30.75
CA THR A 856 1.23 -24.96 30.47
C THR A 856 1.97 -23.99 29.57
N SER A 857 3.15 -23.56 30.02
CA SER A 857 3.86 -22.32 29.68
C SER A 857 4.21 -22.03 28.22
N ASN A 858 3.75 -22.80 27.23
CA ASN A 858 4.19 -22.66 25.82
C ASN A 858 3.05 -22.60 24.76
N CYS A 859 1.78 -22.82 25.10
CA CYS A 859 0.69 -22.87 24.09
C CYS A 859 -0.45 -21.87 24.38
N SER A 860 -0.17 -20.57 24.25
CA SER A 860 -1.20 -19.52 24.31
C SER A 860 -1.38 -18.81 22.95
N GLY A 861 -1.07 -19.49 21.84
CA GLY A 861 -0.78 -18.85 20.55
C GLY A 861 -1.97 -18.86 19.59
N LEU A 862 -2.36 -17.68 19.13
CA LEU A 862 -2.92 -17.52 17.80
C LEU A 862 -1.81 -17.84 16.79
N TYR A 863 -2.13 -18.58 15.73
CA TYR A 863 -1.18 -18.95 14.69
C TYR A 863 -1.57 -18.31 13.36
N SER A 864 -0.57 -17.96 12.55
CA SER A 864 -0.77 -17.46 11.19
C SER A 864 -0.45 -18.51 10.12
N SER A 865 -0.90 -18.28 8.88
CA SER A 865 -0.49 -19.08 7.72
C SER A 865 1.03 -19.13 7.53
N GLU A 866 1.71 -18.04 7.90
CA GLU A 866 3.16 -17.84 7.81
C GLU A 866 3.89 -18.71 8.83
N ASP A 867 3.36 -18.81 10.06
CA ASP A 867 3.91 -19.70 11.08
C ASP A 867 3.97 -21.13 10.54
N PHE A 868 2.90 -21.58 9.87
CA PHE A 868 2.85 -22.89 9.22
C PHE A 868 3.77 -22.98 8.01
N LEU A 869 3.79 -21.98 7.13
CA LEU A 869 4.66 -21.95 5.94
C LEU A 869 6.13 -22.17 6.31
N TYR A 870 6.64 -21.43 7.30
CA TYR A 870 8.06 -21.47 7.68
C TYR A 870 8.44 -22.71 8.48
N THR A 871 7.46 -23.56 8.83
CA THR A 871 7.78 -24.92 9.24
C THR A 871 8.29 -25.78 8.09
N LYS A 872 8.10 -25.41 6.81
CA LYS A 872 8.71 -26.14 5.68
C LYS A 872 10.21 -25.85 5.63
N THR A 873 11.05 -26.90 5.69
CA THR A 873 12.52 -26.75 5.52
C THR A 873 12.89 -26.23 4.14
N ALA A 874 12.09 -26.56 3.12
CA ALA A 874 12.20 -26.04 1.76
C ALA A 874 10.81 -26.03 1.12
N PHE A 875 10.53 -25.04 0.27
CA PHE A 875 9.34 -24.98 -0.57
C PHE A 875 9.72 -24.35 -1.91
N SER A 876 8.83 -24.44 -2.90
CA SER A 876 9.05 -23.86 -4.23
C SER A 876 7.77 -23.18 -4.70
N VAL A 877 7.82 -21.88 -4.93
CA VAL A 877 6.67 -21.06 -5.32
C VAL A 877 5.93 -21.63 -6.54
N PRO A 878 6.58 -21.97 -7.67
CA PRO A 878 5.90 -22.60 -8.81
C PRO A 878 5.19 -23.90 -8.44
N LYS A 879 5.83 -24.77 -7.67
CA LYS A 879 5.25 -26.07 -7.29
C LYS A 879 4.05 -25.91 -6.37
N GLU A 880 4.09 -24.94 -5.46
CA GLU A 880 3.00 -24.67 -4.52
C GLU A 880 1.81 -24.03 -5.26
N ILE A 881 2.05 -23.08 -6.19
CA ILE A 881 1.00 -22.44 -6.99
C ILE A 881 0.37 -23.41 -7.99
N LEU A 882 1.16 -24.29 -8.59
CA LEU A 882 0.71 -25.22 -9.65
C LEU A 882 0.36 -26.61 -9.14
N ALA A 883 0.28 -26.80 -7.82
CA ALA A 883 -0.17 -28.06 -7.26
C ALA A 883 -1.55 -28.39 -7.85
N SER A 884 -1.61 -29.39 -8.72
CA SER A 884 -2.84 -29.67 -9.49
C SER A 884 -3.87 -30.45 -8.68
N ARG A 885 -3.44 -31.05 -7.55
CA ARG A 885 -4.27 -31.77 -6.58
C ARG A 885 -3.59 -31.73 -5.22
N LEU A 886 -4.40 -31.66 -4.16
CA LEU A 886 -3.95 -31.92 -2.80
C LEU A 886 -4.27 -33.37 -2.44
N ASP A 887 -3.27 -34.14 -1.99
CA ASP A 887 -3.50 -35.46 -1.41
C ASP A 887 -3.70 -35.36 0.12
N SER A 888 -4.52 -36.25 0.67
CA SER A 888 -4.75 -36.33 2.12
C SER A 888 -3.46 -36.61 2.88
N ARG A 889 -2.57 -37.45 2.32
CA ARG A 889 -1.27 -37.76 2.94
C ARG A 889 -0.35 -36.54 2.97
N GLU A 890 -0.30 -35.77 1.88
CA GLU A 890 0.52 -34.56 1.83
C GLU A 890 0.10 -33.53 2.88
N ILE A 891 -1.22 -33.32 3.05
CA ILE A 891 -1.75 -32.43 4.08
C ILE A 891 -1.42 -32.96 5.48
N VAL A 892 -1.58 -34.27 5.73
CA VAL A 892 -1.31 -34.91 7.03
C VAL A 892 0.17 -34.84 7.41
N ASP A 893 1.06 -35.24 6.50
CA ASP A 893 2.51 -35.25 6.71
C ASP A 893 3.01 -33.83 7.00
N PHE A 894 2.51 -32.86 6.24
CA PHE A 894 2.80 -31.45 6.48
C PHE A 894 2.28 -30.98 7.85
N ALA A 895 1.01 -31.22 8.16
CA ALA A 895 0.38 -30.78 9.40
C ALA A 895 1.11 -31.33 10.63
N ASN A 896 1.42 -32.63 10.66
CA ASN A 896 2.14 -33.25 11.77
C ASN A 896 3.58 -32.73 11.92
N SER A 897 4.28 -32.50 10.81
CA SER A 897 5.60 -31.85 10.84
C SER A 897 5.52 -30.43 11.40
N ALA A 898 4.52 -29.66 10.98
CA ALA A 898 4.30 -28.29 11.44
C ALA A 898 3.95 -28.25 12.93
N PHE A 899 3.01 -29.08 13.37
CA PHE A 899 2.63 -29.21 14.78
C PHE A 899 3.82 -29.58 15.66
N GLY A 900 4.68 -30.51 15.21
CA GLY A 900 5.90 -30.86 15.92
C GLY A 900 6.89 -29.70 16.09
N ARG A 901 7.09 -28.88 15.05
CA ARG A 901 8.03 -27.74 15.07
C ARG A 901 7.51 -26.53 15.83
N LEU A 902 6.22 -26.26 15.74
CA LEU A 902 5.55 -25.17 16.45
C LEU A 902 5.15 -25.57 17.88
N HIS A 903 5.45 -26.80 18.30
CA HIS A 903 5.07 -27.37 19.60
C HIS A 903 3.55 -27.33 19.87
N ILE A 904 2.75 -27.52 18.81
CA ILE A 904 1.28 -27.54 18.88
C ILE A 904 0.83 -28.95 19.30
N PRO A 905 -0.02 -29.11 20.33
CA PRO A 905 -0.45 -30.41 20.85
C PRO A 905 -1.59 -31.04 20.02
N LEU A 906 -1.44 -31.02 18.69
CA LEU A 906 -2.41 -31.56 17.73
C LEU A 906 -1.77 -32.67 16.87
N GLU A 907 -2.60 -33.55 16.34
CA GLU A 907 -2.22 -34.63 15.43
C GLU A 907 -3.22 -34.72 14.28
N ALA A 908 -2.70 -34.82 13.06
CA ALA A 908 -3.47 -35.01 11.84
C ALA A 908 -3.43 -36.49 11.39
N SER A 909 -4.55 -36.99 10.88
CA SER A 909 -4.68 -38.33 10.31
C SER A 909 -5.58 -38.29 9.07
N THR A 910 -5.33 -39.18 8.11
CA THR A 910 -6.23 -39.37 6.96
C THR A 910 -7.57 -39.93 7.43
N ALA A 911 -8.68 -39.38 6.95
CA ALA A 911 -10.01 -39.94 7.20
C ALA A 911 -10.52 -40.61 5.91
N ASP A 912 -10.47 -41.93 5.86
CA ASP A 912 -10.92 -42.67 4.68
C ASP A 912 -12.45 -42.63 4.54
N SER A 913 -12.93 -42.01 3.46
CA SER A 913 -14.36 -42.05 3.07
C SER A 913 -14.84 -43.47 2.75
N SER A 914 -13.91 -44.42 2.57
CA SER A 914 -14.20 -45.83 2.32
C SER A 914 -14.45 -46.66 3.60
N GLU A 915 -14.00 -46.19 4.78
CA GLU A 915 -14.21 -46.86 6.07
C GLU A 915 -15.51 -46.39 6.77
N SER A 916 -15.85 -45.11 6.64
CA SER A 916 -17.17 -44.59 7.02
C SER A 916 -18.16 -44.86 5.88
N LYS A 917 -19.21 -45.66 6.10
CA LYS A 917 -20.21 -46.00 5.06
C LYS A 917 -20.97 -44.79 4.47
N ASN A 918 -20.68 -43.56 4.90
CA ASN A 918 -21.35 -42.31 4.55
C ASN A 918 -20.41 -41.08 4.69
N PHE A 919 -20.23 -40.29 3.61
CA PHE A 919 -19.44 -39.04 3.59
C PHE A 919 -19.87 -38.02 4.67
N LEU A 920 -21.16 -38.00 5.01
CA LEU A 920 -21.68 -37.13 6.08
C LEU A 920 -21.14 -37.49 7.47
N GLU A 921 -20.95 -38.78 7.76
CA GLU A 921 -20.37 -39.20 9.03
C GLU A 921 -18.88 -38.81 9.10
N THR A 922 -18.19 -38.83 7.96
CA THR A 922 -16.81 -38.36 7.85
C THR A 922 -16.71 -36.85 8.14
N CYS A 923 -17.68 -36.05 7.70
CA CYS A 923 -17.69 -34.60 7.95
C CYS A 923 -18.11 -34.21 9.37
N ARG A 924 -18.75 -35.11 10.13
CA ARG A 924 -19.19 -34.81 11.50
C ARG A 924 -18.02 -34.85 12.47
N ASP A 925 -17.82 -33.74 13.17
CA ASP A 925 -16.81 -33.61 14.21
C ASP A 925 -17.36 -34.00 15.58
N LYS A 926 -16.50 -34.54 16.44
CA LYS A 926 -16.84 -34.91 17.82
C LYS A 926 -16.60 -33.70 18.72
N SER A 927 -17.57 -33.38 19.56
CA SER A 927 -17.43 -32.39 20.64
C SER A 927 -17.54 -33.04 22.01
N ASP A 928 -16.79 -32.52 22.97
CA ASP A 928 -16.87 -32.89 24.39
C ASP A 928 -16.96 -31.61 25.24
N GLY A 929 -17.97 -31.51 26.10
CA GLY A 929 -18.20 -30.32 26.93
C GLY A 929 -18.37 -29.00 26.16
N GLY A 930 -18.79 -29.04 24.89
CA GLY A 930 -18.91 -27.85 24.02
C GLY A 930 -17.61 -27.42 23.33
N LYS A 931 -16.51 -28.17 23.49
CA LYS A 931 -15.25 -27.96 22.76
C LYS A 931 -15.07 -29.02 21.68
N ASN A 932 -14.54 -28.63 20.52
CA ASN A 932 -14.24 -29.57 19.45
C ASN A 932 -13.05 -30.47 19.82
N VAL A 933 -13.30 -31.78 19.88
CA VAL A 933 -12.27 -32.82 20.10
C VAL A 933 -11.60 -33.17 18.78
N THR A 934 -12.36 -33.11 17.69
CA THR A 934 -11.87 -33.34 16.33
C THR A 934 -12.29 -32.21 15.40
N VAL A 935 -11.50 -31.93 14.36
CA VAL A 935 -11.87 -31.01 13.28
C VAL A 935 -11.58 -31.67 11.93
N THR A 936 -12.50 -31.56 10.98
CA THR A 936 -12.35 -32.09 9.61
C THR A 936 -11.94 -31.00 8.63
N LEU A 937 -10.90 -31.28 7.85
CA LEU A 937 -10.49 -30.51 6.67
C LEU A 937 -10.87 -31.27 5.39
N LEU A 938 -11.38 -30.54 4.40
CA LEU A 938 -11.73 -31.06 3.08
C LEU A 938 -10.88 -30.36 2.02
N GLY A 939 -10.06 -31.11 1.29
CA GLY A 939 -9.47 -30.66 0.03
C GLY A 939 -10.41 -30.99 -1.11
N TYR A 940 -10.66 -30.04 -2.03
CA TYR A 940 -11.64 -30.21 -3.10
C TYR A 940 -11.28 -29.44 -4.38
N ASP A 941 -11.79 -29.92 -5.52
CA ASP A 941 -11.76 -29.24 -6.82
C ASP A 941 -12.78 -28.09 -6.83
N THR A 942 -12.34 -26.89 -7.18
CA THR A 942 -13.20 -25.69 -7.13
C THR A 942 -14.17 -25.61 -8.30
N PHE A 943 -13.92 -26.32 -9.41
CA PHE A 943 -14.73 -26.19 -10.62
C PHE A 943 -16.16 -26.72 -10.46
N PRO A 944 -16.41 -27.92 -9.89
CA PRO A 944 -17.77 -28.41 -9.69
C PRO A 944 -18.63 -27.53 -8.76
N ILE A 945 -18.00 -26.83 -7.81
CA ILE A 945 -18.69 -26.09 -6.74
C ILE A 945 -18.88 -24.61 -7.08
N HIS A 946 -17.86 -24.00 -7.69
CA HIS A 946 -17.79 -22.56 -7.92
C HIS A 946 -17.72 -22.19 -9.40
N GLY A 947 -17.49 -23.15 -10.30
CA GLY A 947 -17.32 -22.89 -11.74
C GLY A 947 -15.96 -22.33 -12.13
N VAL A 948 -14.98 -22.36 -11.23
CA VAL A 948 -13.62 -21.83 -11.43
C VAL A 948 -12.61 -22.97 -11.31
N HIS A 949 -11.67 -23.07 -12.25
CA HIS A 949 -10.62 -24.10 -12.22
C HIS A 949 -9.63 -23.85 -11.08
N GLY A 950 -9.30 -24.90 -10.32
CA GLY A 950 -8.37 -24.82 -9.20
C GLY A 950 -8.69 -25.85 -8.11
N PHE A 951 -8.06 -25.67 -6.95
CA PHE A 951 -8.32 -26.45 -5.75
C PHE A 951 -8.42 -25.52 -4.55
N SER A 952 -9.12 -25.96 -3.50
CA SER A 952 -9.08 -25.30 -2.20
C SER A 952 -9.10 -26.31 -1.06
N VAL A 953 -8.88 -25.81 0.15
CA VAL A 953 -9.05 -26.54 1.40
C VAL A 953 -9.99 -25.76 2.26
N GLY A 954 -10.99 -26.44 2.81
CA GLY A 954 -11.92 -25.83 3.74
C GLY A 954 -12.02 -26.60 5.05
N VAL A 955 -12.29 -25.88 6.13
CA VAL A 955 -12.61 -26.43 7.44
C VAL A 955 -14.11 -26.68 7.50
N VAL A 956 -14.52 -27.88 7.91
CA VAL A 956 -15.95 -28.14 8.14
C VAL A 956 -16.43 -27.31 9.32
N ASN A 957 -17.40 -26.42 9.06
CA ASN A 957 -18.01 -25.57 10.07
C ASN A 957 -19.27 -26.16 10.68
N ARG A 958 -20.04 -26.87 9.85
CA ARG A 958 -21.34 -27.42 10.23
C ARG A 958 -21.77 -28.49 9.23
N VAL A 959 -22.50 -29.49 9.73
CA VAL A 959 -23.18 -30.51 8.91
C VAL A 959 -24.65 -30.57 9.31
N ARG A 960 -25.56 -30.49 8.33
CA ARG A 960 -27.01 -30.55 8.54
C ARG A 960 -27.64 -31.76 7.87
N GLY A 961 -28.66 -32.32 8.53
CA GLY A 961 -29.44 -33.45 8.03
C GLY A 961 -28.83 -34.82 8.39
N GLU A 962 -29.68 -35.85 8.30
CA GLU A 962 -29.31 -37.26 8.54
C GLU A 962 -29.45 -38.13 7.26
N LYS A 963 -30.04 -37.62 6.17
CA LYS A 963 -30.33 -38.31 4.88
C LYS A 963 -30.39 -37.31 3.69
N SER A 964 -30.88 -37.71 2.51
CA SER A 964 -30.89 -36.93 1.26
C SER A 964 -31.32 -35.46 1.46
N GLY A 965 -30.58 -34.52 0.87
CA GLY A 965 -30.74 -33.08 1.11
C GLY A 965 -29.92 -32.54 2.28
N SER A 966 -28.98 -33.34 2.80
CA SER A 966 -28.00 -32.88 3.79
C SER A 966 -27.05 -31.85 3.20
N THR A 967 -26.63 -30.89 4.00
CA THR A 967 -25.70 -29.83 3.58
C THR A 967 -24.48 -29.79 4.49
N VAL A 968 -23.36 -29.36 3.92
CA VAL A 968 -22.10 -29.14 4.64
C VAL A 968 -21.70 -27.69 4.42
N GLN A 969 -21.48 -26.98 5.52
CA GLN A 969 -20.96 -25.62 5.53
C GLN A 969 -19.46 -25.67 5.81
N VAL A 970 -18.71 -24.89 5.04
CA VAL A 970 -17.26 -24.89 5.01
C VAL A 970 -16.73 -23.46 5.21
N VAL A 971 -15.70 -23.30 6.05
CA VAL A 971 -14.85 -22.09 6.08
C VAL A 971 -13.68 -22.31 5.14
N ASP A 972 -13.56 -21.50 4.09
CA ASP A 972 -12.61 -21.76 3.00
C ASP A 972 -11.25 -21.07 3.19
N GLY A 973 -10.17 -21.80 2.89
CA GLY A 973 -8.80 -21.30 2.94
C GLY A 973 -8.45 -20.30 1.83
N ASN A 974 -9.31 -20.13 0.83
CA ASN A 974 -9.20 -19.15 -0.25
C ASN A 974 -10.43 -18.24 -0.32
N GLY A 975 -10.82 -17.68 0.84
CA GLY A 975 -12.01 -16.83 0.97
C GLY A 975 -12.02 -15.58 0.06
N CYS A 976 -10.86 -15.07 -0.35
CA CYS A 976 -10.76 -13.94 -1.29
C CYS A 976 -11.36 -14.26 -2.67
N THR A 977 -11.21 -15.50 -3.14
CA THR A 977 -11.67 -15.94 -4.47
C THR A 977 -13.02 -16.65 -4.40
N LEU A 978 -13.24 -17.46 -3.37
CA LEU A 978 -14.36 -18.41 -3.31
C LEU A 978 -15.45 -18.04 -2.28
N GLY A 979 -15.19 -17.05 -1.43
CA GLY A 979 -16.04 -16.72 -0.28
C GLY A 979 -15.54 -17.38 1.00
N SER A 980 -15.49 -16.60 2.08
CA SER A 980 -14.93 -17.07 3.36
C SER A 980 -15.73 -18.20 3.99
N VAL A 981 -17.04 -18.22 3.78
CA VAL A 981 -17.96 -19.27 4.26
C VAL A 981 -19.01 -19.56 3.19
N TRP A 982 -19.22 -20.83 2.88
CA TRP A 982 -20.26 -21.26 1.95
C TRP A 982 -20.84 -22.63 2.35
N GLU A 983 -22.03 -22.95 1.83
CA GLU A 983 -22.76 -24.18 2.15
C GLU A 983 -23.25 -24.88 0.88
N ARG A 984 -23.06 -26.20 0.80
CA ARG A 984 -23.47 -27.02 -0.36
C ARG A 984 -24.12 -28.33 0.04
N PRO A 985 -24.97 -28.92 -0.83
CA PRO A 985 -25.44 -30.29 -0.68
C PRO A 985 -24.26 -31.27 -0.56
N ALA A 986 -24.36 -32.22 0.37
CA ALA A 986 -23.28 -33.16 0.65
C ALA A 986 -22.93 -34.06 -0.56
N ASP A 987 -23.92 -34.39 -1.40
CA ASP A 987 -23.76 -35.20 -2.61
C ASP A 987 -23.10 -34.43 -3.78
N GLU A 988 -23.24 -33.10 -3.78
CA GLU A 988 -22.49 -32.23 -4.69
C GLU A 988 -21.04 -32.12 -4.22
N LEU A 989 -20.84 -31.89 -2.91
CA LEU A 989 -19.53 -31.74 -2.31
C LEU A 989 -18.70 -33.03 -2.40
N GLU A 990 -19.28 -34.20 -2.14
CA GLU A 990 -18.61 -35.50 -2.23
C GLU A 990 -17.94 -35.75 -3.59
N LYS A 991 -18.55 -35.26 -4.68
CA LYS A 991 -17.99 -35.38 -6.04
C LYS A 991 -16.79 -34.49 -6.30
N ALA A 992 -16.67 -33.40 -5.55
CA ALA A 992 -15.59 -32.43 -5.67
C ALA A 992 -14.43 -32.72 -4.71
N VAL A 993 -14.70 -33.38 -3.57
CA VAL A 993 -13.70 -33.66 -2.54
C VAL A 993 -12.65 -34.66 -3.05
N THR A 994 -11.38 -34.27 -2.92
CA THR A 994 -10.19 -35.04 -3.29
C THR A 994 -9.39 -35.47 -2.08
N ALA A 995 -9.53 -34.79 -0.94
CA ALA A 995 -8.82 -35.11 0.30
C ALA A 995 -9.69 -34.88 1.54
N VAL A 996 -9.54 -35.75 2.55
CA VAL A 996 -10.22 -35.62 3.85
C VAL A 996 -9.22 -35.88 4.97
N VAL A 997 -9.03 -34.88 5.82
CA VAL A 997 -8.07 -34.92 6.91
C VAL A 997 -8.76 -34.63 8.23
N ARG A 998 -8.46 -35.44 9.25
CA ARG A 998 -8.94 -35.23 10.61
C ARG A 998 -7.82 -34.71 11.49
N ILE A 999 -8.09 -33.64 12.24
CA ILE A 999 -7.20 -33.10 13.26
C ILE A 999 -7.79 -33.41 14.64
N THR A 1000 -6.96 -33.88 15.55
CA THR A 1000 -7.34 -34.27 16.91
C THR A 1000 -6.34 -33.76 17.94
N ARG A 1001 -6.78 -33.61 19.20
CA ARG A 1001 -5.88 -33.26 20.31
C ARG A 1001 -5.00 -34.46 20.67
N LYS A 1002 -3.70 -34.23 20.81
CA LYS A 1002 -2.76 -35.29 21.21
C LYS A 1002 -3.02 -35.68 22.66
N THR A 1003 -3.37 -36.94 22.91
CA THR A 1003 -3.51 -37.45 24.27
C THR A 1003 -2.12 -37.61 24.87
N VAL A 1004 -1.80 -36.83 25.90
CA VAL A 1004 -0.58 -37.00 26.68
C VAL A 1004 -0.77 -38.26 27.53
N ASN A 1005 -0.17 -39.37 27.10
CA ASN A 1005 0.02 -40.55 27.95
C ASN A 1005 1.30 -40.41 28.77
#